data_AF-A0AA95GD92-F1
#
_entry.id   AF-A0AA95GD92-F1
#
_cell.length_a   1.000
_cell.length_b   1.000
_cell.length_c   1.000
_cell.angle_alpha   90.00
_cell.angle_beta   90.00
_cell.angle_gamma   90.00
#
_symmetry.space_group_name_H-M   'P 1'
#
loop_
_entity.id
_entity.type
_entity.pdbx_description
1 polymer ?
#
loop_
_entity_poly.entity_id
_entity_poly.type
_entity_poly.pdbx_seq_one_letter_code
_entity_poly.pdbx_strand_id
1 'polypeptide(L)'
;MPNYLKIKNLEKSELKINSLSKNNQFNQDKFMNWIESPSYSFVILFFKFIKEDFYQTGDLSFFKTYFEDNCKEFQNYLVNLQEINCTVVKNSYISTDLMRPAKEMQQKLIQMTNKMSELEKQGCEISNTMRDEISYEQRRFQKFNEDTLGKFTPDLKSLLSSYDTLGQSNDLTNLDAILKNRNGSELLDTFFSSDDESELEGVDRASAYLLRCTHALYGSIQDQNITIQTSYCHFQKEFTFYNELEKDIRQYSIDKKGCYFYFLNEVNNSKLNYGLFVYHKFKKMQLCFYHPNQGITELSGSELPKLKNILEKIFKKNGDNYCSFRIFLPIKDKNITIGNEELLSSTLFTVIKQSAYSYKEYIQTLKTFFLSSEQKAIITFCNESLTYSADAEGITNTVTAFFSKFSEFIFKIKSNNLQIQNKSFFVFFLINYLTRFNNLANKQLNTLEIGLGTDKLSDYVLDFFNSKNERKDSLSQKTITTIFLEVYNNVCKVNHRIPFSKYFKNKELSEKQSNIIDKLFESFDLDIKTTLTDWNRQAIIYNERYLSGRIDGKYTPNYSIECIGKTPTPSTKVPNIQELQTHFAKATQCQDVKFLDFCLGVCNQTHFFGLGHLLVAHFNINHNVLIGLSKKYIYIQKIGKNKYDFMILFYIDQYEKIGVETNNLKKLKDPIYFSYVFMLDTEAPQLVAKNIRVGFLNKTKETPINTVIQNQIMEALQDEMLNQFYTNKKTNLLQLSNY
;
A
#
# COMPACT_ATOMS: atom_id res chain seq x y z
N MET A 1 -26.02 -5.65 -0.14
CA MET A 1 -25.47 -5.44 -1.51
C MET A 1 -25.43 -3.94 -1.83
N PRO A 2 -24.27 -3.29 -1.94
CA PRO A 2 -24.25 -1.88 -2.29
C PRO A 2 -24.07 -1.67 -3.81
N ASN A 3 -25.04 -0.98 -4.41
CA ASN A 3 -25.08 -0.48 -5.80
C ASN A 3 -24.02 0.62 -6.06
N TYR A 4 -22.77 0.42 -5.68
CA TYR A 4 -21.72 1.40 -5.96
C TYR A 4 -21.48 1.46 -7.48
N LEU A 5 -21.79 2.62 -8.07
CA LEU A 5 -21.64 3.00 -9.49
C LEU A 5 -22.80 2.62 -10.44
N LYS A 6 -24.04 2.98 -10.08
CA LYS A 6 -24.97 3.43 -11.14
C LYS A 6 -24.47 4.77 -11.69
N ILE A 7 -23.77 4.73 -12.83
CA ILE A 7 -23.49 5.92 -13.62
C ILE A 7 -24.84 6.35 -14.22
N LYS A 8 -25.53 7.30 -13.57
CA LYS A 8 -26.71 7.93 -14.17
C LYS A 8 -26.23 8.66 -15.43
N ASN A 9 -26.83 8.29 -16.56
CA ASN A 9 -26.77 8.93 -17.87
C ASN A 9 -26.02 10.27 -17.88
N LEU A 10 -24.86 10.31 -18.53
CA LEU A 10 -24.47 11.50 -19.27
C LEU A 10 -25.64 11.77 -20.22
N GLU A 11 -26.47 12.74 -19.86
CA GLU A 11 -27.61 13.15 -20.67
C GLU A 11 -27.13 13.48 -22.08
N LYS A 12 -27.97 13.14 -23.06
CA LYS A 12 -27.80 13.33 -24.50
C LYS A 12 -27.64 14.82 -24.93
N SER A 13 -27.28 15.73 -24.04
CA SER A 13 -27.39 17.18 -24.21
C SER A 13 -26.09 17.94 -24.46
N GLU A 14 -24.90 17.32 -24.35
CA GLU A 14 -23.63 18.04 -24.60
C GLU A 14 -22.77 17.47 -25.75
N LEU A 15 -23.23 16.42 -26.45
CA LEU A 15 -22.61 15.93 -27.68
C LEU A 15 -23.20 16.65 -28.91
N LYS A 16 -22.91 17.95 -29.06
CA LYS A 16 -22.95 18.57 -30.40
C LYS A 16 -21.61 18.33 -31.08
N ILE A 17 -21.55 17.20 -31.79
CA ILE A 17 -20.53 16.91 -32.78
C ILE A 17 -20.64 17.99 -33.86
N ASN A 18 -19.61 18.81 -34.02
CA ASN A 18 -19.46 19.62 -35.22
C ASN A 18 -19.18 18.66 -36.38
N SER A 19 -20.22 18.42 -37.18
CA SER A 19 -20.16 17.68 -38.43
C SER A 19 -19.29 18.42 -39.44
N LEU A 20 -18.15 17.82 -39.82
CA LEU A 20 -17.44 18.14 -41.05
C LEU A 20 -17.12 16.85 -41.80
N SER A 21 -17.33 16.91 -43.12
CA SER A 21 -17.25 15.85 -44.13
C SER A 21 -18.40 14.84 -44.20
N LYS A 22 -19.56 15.32 -44.68
CA LYS A 22 -20.42 14.47 -45.52
C LYS A 22 -19.76 14.42 -46.91
N ASN A 23 -19.20 13.27 -47.26
CA ASN A 23 -19.39 12.61 -48.56
C ASN A 23 -18.49 11.36 -48.62
N ASN A 24 -19.11 10.23 -49.00
CA ASN A 24 -18.59 8.86 -49.06
C ASN A 24 -18.50 8.12 -47.70
N GLN A 25 -19.65 7.97 -47.04
CA GLN A 25 -19.87 7.03 -45.93
C GLN A 25 -20.40 5.70 -46.48
N PHE A 26 -19.52 4.71 -46.61
CA PHE A 26 -19.92 3.30 -46.76
C PHE A 26 -19.27 2.48 -45.64
N ASN A 27 -20.12 1.89 -44.78
CA ASN A 27 -19.92 0.80 -43.81
C ASN A 27 -18.67 0.74 -42.87
N GLN A 28 -17.75 1.72 -42.88
CA GLN A 28 -16.73 1.90 -41.82
C GLN A 28 -17.35 2.32 -40.46
N ASP A 29 -18.56 2.88 -40.48
CA ASP A 29 -19.25 3.40 -39.30
C ASP A 29 -19.48 2.32 -38.20
N LYS A 30 -19.58 1.03 -38.51
CA LYS A 30 -19.82 -0.03 -37.48
C LYS A 30 -18.60 -0.38 -36.63
N PHE A 31 -17.39 -0.34 -37.21
CA PHE A 31 -16.15 -0.54 -36.47
C PHE A 31 -15.78 0.74 -35.70
N MET A 32 -16.02 1.91 -36.29
CA MET A 32 -15.84 3.22 -35.66
C MET A 32 -16.74 3.38 -34.41
N ASN A 33 -18.00 2.94 -34.49
CA ASN A 33 -18.96 2.97 -33.38
C ASN A 33 -18.51 2.22 -32.10
N TRP A 34 -17.54 1.31 -32.19
CA TRP A 34 -17.06 0.51 -31.05
C TRP A 34 -16.00 1.22 -30.24
N ILE A 35 -14.98 1.74 -30.92
CA ILE A 35 -13.88 2.44 -30.25
C ILE A 35 -14.37 3.82 -29.76
N GLU A 36 -15.37 4.40 -30.43
CA GLU A 36 -16.16 5.54 -29.95
C GLU A 36 -17.08 5.22 -28.77
N SER A 37 -17.22 3.94 -28.38
CA SER A 37 -18.11 3.59 -27.28
C SER A 37 -17.50 4.02 -25.94
N PRO A 38 -18.27 4.71 -25.08
CA PRO A 38 -17.80 5.07 -23.73
C PRO A 38 -17.31 3.85 -22.95
N SER A 39 -17.87 2.66 -23.20
CA SER A 39 -17.44 1.42 -22.54
C SER A 39 -16.00 1.02 -22.89
N TYR A 40 -15.53 1.24 -24.12
CA TYR A 40 -14.13 0.96 -24.50
C TYR A 40 -13.18 1.84 -23.68
N SER A 41 -13.38 3.16 -23.73
CA SER A 41 -12.56 4.13 -22.99
C SER A 41 -12.54 3.83 -21.49
N PHE A 42 -13.65 3.36 -20.93
CA PHE A 42 -13.75 3.03 -19.51
C PHE A 42 -13.01 1.74 -19.14
N VAL A 43 -13.03 0.72 -20.00
CA VAL A 43 -12.25 -0.51 -19.79
C VAL A 43 -10.75 -0.22 -19.89
N ILE A 44 -10.33 0.61 -20.84
CA ILE A 44 -8.92 1.02 -20.95
C ILE A 44 -8.51 1.89 -19.75
N LEU A 45 -9.38 2.79 -19.29
CA LEU A 45 -9.11 3.60 -18.09
C LEU A 45 -9.05 2.72 -16.83
N PHE A 46 -9.86 1.68 -16.74
CA PHE A 46 -9.79 0.67 -15.68
C PHE A 46 -8.47 -0.11 -15.72
N PHE A 47 -8.03 -0.51 -16.90
CA PHE A 47 -6.72 -1.11 -17.09
C PHE A 47 -5.58 -0.16 -16.67
N LYS A 48 -5.67 1.13 -17.02
CA LYS A 48 -4.70 2.16 -16.64
C LYS A 48 -4.63 2.35 -15.13
N PHE A 49 -5.78 2.44 -14.46
CA PHE A 49 -5.88 2.46 -12.99
C PHE A 49 -5.17 1.26 -12.35
N ILE A 50 -5.38 0.06 -12.91
CA ILE A 50 -4.75 -1.16 -12.39
C ILE A 50 -3.23 -1.03 -12.43
N LYS A 51 -2.70 -0.54 -13.54
CA LYS A 51 -1.27 -0.38 -13.78
C LYS A 51 -0.64 0.69 -12.88
N GLU A 52 -1.29 1.83 -12.73
CA GLU A 52 -0.71 3.02 -12.11
C GLU A 52 -0.92 3.03 -10.59
N ASP A 53 -2.14 2.74 -10.13
CA ASP A 53 -2.56 3.01 -8.76
C ASP A 53 -2.91 1.75 -7.97
N PHE A 54 -3.56 0.77 -8.62
CA PHE A 54 -3.98 -0.44 -7.91
C PHE A 54 -2.77 -1.24 -7.38
N TYR A 55 -1.65 -1.28 -8.10
CA TYR A 55 -0.43 -1.94 -7.61
C TYR A 55 0.13 -1.29 -6.34
N GLN A 56 -0.08 0.01 -6.16
CA GLN A 56 0.41 0.75 -4.99
C GLN A 56 -0.55 0.65 -3.80
N THR A 57 -1.85 0.72 -4.08
CA THR A 57 -2.91 0.85 -3.07
C THR A 57 -3.59 -0.48 -2.72
N GLY A 58 -3.65 -1.42 -3.67
CA GLY A 58 -4.34 -2.70 -3.56
C GLY A 58 -5.86 -2.59 -3.35
N ASP A 59 -6.47 -1.43 -3.60
CA ASP A 59 -7.87 -1.13 -3.29
C ASP A 59 -8.58 -0.53 -4.52
N LEU A 60 -9.65 -1.19 -4.96
CA LEU A 60 -10.42 -0.80 -6.15
C LEU A 60 -11.41 0.33 -5.89
N SER A 61 -11.66 0.68 -4.62
CA SER A 61 -12.56 1.79 -4.29
C SER A 61 -12.06 3.14 -4.84
N PHE A 62 -10.75 3.26 -5.06
CA PHE A 62 -10.11 4.42 -5.67
C PHE A 62 -10.40 4.58 -7.16
N PHE A 63 -10.84 3.52 -7.85
CA PHE A 63 -11.13 3.59 -9.27
C PHE A 63 -12.16 4.67 -9.60
N LYS A 64 -13.16 4.89 -8.73
CA LYS A 64 -14.17 5.91 -8.97
C LYS A 64 -13.54 7.31 -9.08
N THR A 65 -12.65 7.64 -8.16
CA THR A 65 -11.97 8.95 -8.14
C THR A 65 -11.01 9.07 -9.31
N TYR A 66 -10.17 8.05 -9.51
CA TYR A 66 -9.26 7.98 -10.66
C TYR A 66 -10.02 8.17 -11.98
N PHE A 67 -11.18 7.54 -12.12
CA PHE A 67 -12.07 7.68 -13.26
C PHE A 67 -12.59 9.11 -13.41
N GLU A 68 -13.16 9.70 -12.35
CA GLU A 68 -13.69 11.07 -12.38
C GLU A 68 -12.62 12.10 -12.79
N ASP A 69 -11.39 11.92 -12.31
CA ASP A 69 -10.28 12.86 -12.56
C ASP A 69 -9.67 12.71 -13.96
N ASN A 70 -9.56 11.49 -14.48
CA ASN A 70 -8.85 11.20 -15.72
C ASN A 70 -9.76 11.02 -16.94
N CYS A 71 -11.06 10.75 -16.77
CA CYS A 71 -11.94 10.32 -17.86
C CYS A 71 -12.00 11.30 -19.03
N LYS A 72 -12.11 12.61 -18.78
CA LYS A 72 -12.28 13.61 -19.85
C LYS A 72 -11.03 13.75 -20.72
N GLU A 73 -9.88 13.95 -20.09
CA GLU A 73 -8.60 14.09 -20.79
C GLU A 73 -8.22 12.79 -21.51
N PHE A 74 -8.48 11.65 -20.87
CA PHE A 74 -8.20 10.34 -21.44
C PHE A 74 -9.11 9.98 -22.61
N GLN A 75 -10.39 10.38 -22.58
CA GLN A 75 -11.28 10.23 -23.73
C GLN A 75 -10.79 11.03 -24.93
N ASN A 76 -10.37 12.28 -24.73
CA ASN A 76 -9.83 13.11 -25.81
C ASN A 76 -8.53 12.53 -26.39
N TYR A 77 -7.65 12.02 -25.53
CA TYR A 77 -6.43 11.33 -25.96
C TYR A 77 -6.74 10.09 -26.80
N LEU A 78 -7.69 9.24 -26.37
CA LEU A 78 -8.07 8.04 -27.13
C LEU A 78 -8.68 8.39 -28.48
N VAL A 79 -9.50 9.45 -28.56
CA VAL A 79 -10.06 9.96 -29.83
C VAL A 79 -8.95 10.44 -30.77
N ASN A 80 -7.98 11.21 -30.27
CA ASN A 80 -6.85 11.68 -31.09
C ASN A 80 -5.96 10.53 -31.59
N LEU A 81 -5.69 9.54 -30.72
CA LEU A 81 -4.94 8.33 -31.09
C LEU A 81 -5.71 7.49 -32.13
N GLN A 82 -7.04 7.54 -32.07
CA GLN A 82 -7.94 6.97 -33.08
C GLN A 82 -7.79 7.66 -34.44
N GLU A 83 -7.79 8.99 -34.48
CA GLU A 83 -7.64 9.77 -35.73
C GLU A 83 -6.28 9.47 -36.40
N ILE A 84 -5.22 9.37 -35.60
CA ILE A 84 -3.88 9.02 -36.08
C ILE A 84 -3.87 7.60 -36.66
N ASN A 85 -4.38 6.61 -35.92
CA ASN A 85 -4.44 5.22 -36.39
C ASN A 85 -5.31 5.08 -37.64
N CYS A 86 -6.41 5.83 -37.75
CA CYS A 86 -7.25 5.85 -38.95
C CYS A 86 -6.50 6.43 -40.15
N THR A 87 -5.68 7.46 -39.92
CA THR A 87 -4.86 8.06 -40.98
C THR A 87 -3.78 7.08 -41.45
N VAL A 88 -3.15 6.35 -40.53
CA VAL A 88 -2.19 5.29 -40.87
C VAL A 88 -2.86 4.18 -41.69
N VAL A 89 -3.99 3.64 -41.23
CA VAL A 89 -4.72 2.57 -41.93
C VAL A 89 -5.25 3.02 -43.28
N LYS A 90 -5.79 4.25 -43.38
CA LYS A 90 -6.26 4.85 -44.64
C LYS A 90 -5.12 5.07 -45.65
N ASN A 91 -3.96 5.51 -45.18
CA ASN A 91 -2.82 5.83 -46.06
C ASN A 91 -1.98 4.58 -46.42
N SER A 92 -2.07 3.49 -45.66
CA SER A 92 -1.42 2.22 -45.99
C SER A 92 -2.16 1.37 -47.02
N TYR A 93 -3.37 1.79 -47.45
CA TYR A 93 -4.24 1.02 -48.33
C TYR A 93 -4.20 1.57 -49.77
N ILE A 94 -3.64 0.79 -50.70
CA ILE A 94 -3.76 1.02 -52.14
C ILE A 94 -4.84 0.05 -52.65
N SER A 95 -5.90 0.58 -53.28
CA SER A 95 -7.03 -0.27 -53.69
C SER A 95 -6.57 -1.37 -54.66
N THR A 96 -7.22 -2.52 -54.59
CA THR A 96 -6.88 -3.68 -55.43
C THR A 96 -7.16 -3.46 -56.91
N ASP A 97 -8.06 -2.56 -57.27
CA ASP A 97 -8.27 -2.15 -58.66
C ASP A 97 -7.08 -1.35 -59.22
N LEU A 98 -6.29 -0.71 -58.36
CA LEU A 98 -5.04 -0.04 -58.74
C LEU A 98 -3.84 -1.01 -58.74
N MET A 99 -3.85 -2.04 -57.89
CA MET A 99 -2.80 -3.07 -57.80
C MET A 99 -2.93 -4.17 -58.86
N ARG A 100 -4.14 -4.52 -59.30
CA ARG A 100 -4.40 -5.60 -60.28
C ARG A 100 -3.70 -5.33 -61.63
N PRO A 101 -3.78 -4.13 -62.23
CA PRO A 101 -3.06 -3.81 -63.47
C PRO A 101 -1.54 -3.87 -63.28
N ALA A 102 -1.02 -3.48 -62.12
CA ALA A 102 0.41 -3.57 -61.82
C ALA A 102 0.89 -5.02 -61.69
N LYS A 103 0.15 -5.87 -60.98
CA LYS A 103 0.45 -7.31 -60.86
C LYS A 103 0.38 -8.00 -62.23
N GLU A 104 -0.61 -7.68 -63.06
CA GLU A 104 -0.74 -8.23 -64.42
C GLU A 104 0.43 -7.79 -65.32
N MET A 105 0.80 -6.50 -65.30
CA MET A 105 1.96 -6.00 -66.06
C MET A 105 3.27 -6.64 -65.59
N GLN A 106 3.44 -6.80 -64.27
CA GLN A 106 4.63 -7.43 -63.70
C GLN A 106 4.71 -8.93 -64.02
N GLN A 107 3.60 -9.66 -63.96
CA GLN A 107 3.55 -11.06 -64.36
C GLN A 107 3.83 -11.23 -65.85
N LYS A 108 3.30 -10.35 -66.70
CA LYS A 108 3.59 -10.34 -68.13
C LYS A 108 5.09 -10.13 -68.38
N LEU A 109 5.72 -9.20 -67.66
CA LEU A 109 7.16 -8.96 -67.73
C LEU A 109 8.00 -10.16 -67.27
N ILE A 110 7.60 -10.83 -66.19
CA ILE A 110 8.27 -12.05 -65.71
C ILE A 110 8.15 -13.17 -66.74
N GLN A 111 6.97 -13.39 -67.31
CA GLN A 111 6.75 -14.40 -68.35
C GLN A 111 7.60 -14.12 -69.60
N MET A 112 7.65 -12.86 -70.04
CA MET A 112 8.47 -12.49 -71.20
C MET A 112 9.97 -12.64 -70.93
N THR A 113 10.42 -12.29 -69.72
CA THR A 113 11.83 -12.43 -69.30
C THR A 113 12.25 -13.88 -69.18
N ASN A 114 11.39 -14.73 -68.60
CA ASN A 114 11.63 -16.18 -68.50
C ASN A 114 11.68 -16.82 -69.89
N LYS A 115 10.76 -16.45 -70.78
CA LYS A 115 10.75 -16.94 -72.16
C LYS A 115 12.00 -16.51 -72.93
N MET A 116 12.50 -15.30 -72.72
CA MET A 116 13.79 -14.86 -73.26
C MET A 116 14.94 -15.70 -72.70
N SER A 117 14.99 -15.91 -71.38
CA SER A 117 16.05 -16.70 -70.74
C SER A 117 16.04 -18.17 -71.17
N GLU A 118 14.87 -18.75 -71.42
CA GLU A 118 14.73 -20.10 -71.97
C GLU A 118 15.22 -20.19 -73.41
N LEU A 119 14.89 -19.22 -74.26
CA LEU A 119 15.38 -19.16 -75.64
C LEU A 119 16.91 -18.97 -75.68
N GLU A 120 17.46 -18.14 -74.80
CA GLU A 120 18.92 -17.97 -74.64
C GLU A 120 19.60 -19.28 -74.20
N LYS A 121 19.03 -20.00 -73.23
CA LYS A 121 19.53 -21.31 -72.78
C LYS A 121 19.46 -22.38 -73.86
N GLN A 122 18.51 -22.26 -74.80
CA GLN A 122 18.34 -23.15 -75.94
C GLN A 122 19.21 -22.77 -77.14
N GLY A 123 19.98 -21.67 -77.06
CA GLY A 123 20.84 -21.18 -78.15
C GLY A 123 20.07 -20.55 -79.32
N CYS A 124 18.80 -20.18 -79.12
CA CYS A 124 17.97 -19.54 -80.14
C CYS A 124 18.20 -18.03 -80.16
N GLU A 125 18.28 -17.42 -81.36
CA GLU A 125 18.35 -15.96 -81.48
C GLU A 125 17.03 -15.30 -81.02
N ILE A 126 17.12 -14.38 -80.07
CA ILE A 126 15.98 -13.57 -79.62
C ILE A 126 15.71 -12.50 -80.68
N SER A 127 14.49 -12.46 -81.21
CA SER A 127 14.10 -11.45 -82.19
C SER A 127 14.11 -10.03 -81.60
N ASN A 128 14.50 -9.04 -82.41
CA ASN A 128 14.43 -7.63 -82.01
C ASN A 128 13.00 -7.21 -81.63
N THR A 129 11.99 -7.78 -82.28
CA THR A 129 10.57 -7.55 -81.94
C THR A 129 10.23 -7.95 -80.50
N MET A 130 10.80 -9.05 -80.00
CA MET A 130 10.57 -9.51 -78.63
C MET A 130 11.29 -8.63 -77.59
N ARG A 131 12.48 -8.13 -77.92
CA ARG A 131 13.22 -7.17 -77.08
C ARG A 131 12.51 -5.82 -77.00
N ASP A 132 11.95 -5.37 -78.11
CA ASP A 132 11.18 -4.12 -78.18
C ASP A 132 9.87 -4.22 -77.39
N GLU A 133 9.19 -5.38 -77.44
CA GLU A 133 7.97 -5.63 -76.69
C GLU A 133 8.19 -5.65 -75.17
N ILE A 134 9.28 -6.28 -74.70
CA ILE A 134 9.68 -6.25 -73.28
C ILE A 134 10.03 -4.83 -72.85
N SER A 135 10.83 -4.12 -73.65
CA SER A 135 11.22 -2.74 -73.36
C SER A 135 10.03 -1.78 -73.30
N TYR A 136 8.99 -2.06 -74.10
CA TYR A 136 7.73 -1.31 -74.08
C TYR A 136 6.93 -1.59 -72.80
N GLU A 137 6.72 -2.86 -72.43
CA GLU A 137 6.00 -3.22 -71.20
C GLU A 137 6.75 -2.77 -69.94
N GLN A 138 8.09 -2.77 -69.95
CA GLN A 138 8.90 -2.25 -68.83
C GLN A 138 8.67 -0.74 -68.63
N ARG A 139 8.69 0.04 -69.72
CA ARG A 139 8.41 1.48 -69.68
C ARG A 139 6.97 1.77 -69.26
N ARG A 140 6.02 0.96 -69.73
CA ARG A 140 4.60 1.07 -69.36
C ARG A 140 4.39 0.79 -67.86
N PHE A 141 5.04 -0.24 -67.33
CA PHE A 141 5.00 -0.57 -65.91
C PHE A 141 5.65 0.52 -65.04
N GLN A 142 6.84 1.00 -65.42
CA GLN A 142 7.50 2.12 -64.71
C GLN A 142 6.64 3.37 -64.67
N LYS A 143 6.07 3.77 -65.83
CA LYS A 143 5.21 4.95 -65.91
C LYS A 143 3.92 4.78 -65.10
N PHE A 144 3.29 3.59 -65.13
CA PHE A 144 2.11 3.30 -64.31
C PHE A 144 2.45 3.38 -62.81
N ASN A 145 3.63 2.89 -62.41
CA ASN A 145 4.08 2.92 -61.03
C ASN A 145 4.38 4.34 -60.55
N GLU A 146 5.04 5.18 -61.36
CA GLU A 146 5.37 6.56 -61.01
C GLU A 146 4.14 7.50 -61.03
N ASP A 147 3.29 7.40 -62.06
CA ASP A 147 2.18 8.34 -62.26
C ASP A 147 0.93 7.99 -61.46
N THR A 148 0.79 6.73 -61.03
CA THR A 148 -0.42 6.19 -60.40
C THR A 148 -0.12 5.69 -59.00
N LEU A 149 0.67 4.63 -58.83
CA LEU A 149 0.96 4.04 -57.50
C LEU A 149 1.75 5.01 -56.61
N GLY A 150 2.76 5.69 -57.16
CA GLY A 150 3.66 6.63 -56.49
C GLY A 150 2.97 7.85 -55.88
N LYS A 151 1.79 8.23 -56.38
CA LYS A 151 0.96 9.33 -55.82
C LYS A 151 0.09 8.89 -54.64
N PHE A 152 -0.15 7.58 -54.48
CA PHE A 152 -1.00 7.01 -53.43
C PHE A 152 -0.23 6.17 -52.38
N THR A 153 1.03 5.81 -52.64
CA THR A 153 1.97 5.40 -51.61
C THR A 153 2.38 6.62 -50.79
N PRO A 154 2.02 6.75 -49.50
CA PRO A 154 2.65 7.74 -48.65
C PRO A 154 4.15 7.42 -48.57
N ASP A 155 4.97 8.43 -48.29
CA ASP A 155 6.40 8.25 -48.01
C ASP A 155 6.55 7.34 -46.77
N LEU A 156 6.60 6.03 -47.04
CA LEU A 156 6.66 4.95 -46.05
C LEU A 156 7.84 5.16 -45.12
N LYS A 157 8.89 5.87 -45.56
CA LYS A 157 10.09 6.18 -44.78
C LYS A 157 9.81 7.23 -43.69
N SER A 158 8.90 8.17 -43.94
CA SER A 158 8.42 9.16 -42.95
C SER A 158 7.42 8.57 -41.96
N LEU A 159 6.59 7.62 -42.43
CA LEU A 159 5.64 6.89 -41.60
C LEU A 159 6.32 5.82 -40.73
N LEU A 160 7.29 5.09 -41.28
CA LEU A 160 8.16 4.17 -40.52
C LEU A 160 9.03 4.94 -39.54
N SER A 161 9.59 6.11 -39.88
CA SER A 161 10.36 6.88 -38.88
C SER A 161 9.48 7.37 -37.71
N SER A 162 8.19 7.65 -37.96
CA SER A 162 7.19 7.99 -36.93
C SER A 162 6.70 6.78 -36.12
N TYR A 163 6.73 5.58 -36.70
CA TYR A 163 6.40 4.31 -36.05
C TYR A 163 7.59 3.74 -35.26
N ASP A 164 8.81 3.84 -35.79
CA ASP A 164 10.09 3.46 -35.18
C ASP A 164 10.40 4.34 -33.95
N THR A 165 9.96 5.60 -33.95
CA THR A 165 10.04 6.47 -32.76
C THR A 165 9.03 6.13 -31.67
N LEU A 166 7.97 5.37 -31.99
CA LEU A 166 6.87 5.05 -31.05
C LEU A 166 6.77 3.56 -30.66
N GLY A 167 7.38 2.64 -31.38
CA GLY A 167 7.31 1.23 -30.99
C GLY A 167 8.15 0.29 -31.83
N GLN A 168 9.39 0.03 -31.44
CA GLN A 168 10.14 -1.11 -31.97
C GLN A 168 11.07 -1.77 -30.95
N SER A 169 10.60 -2.90 -30.39
CA SER A 169 11.07 -4.22 -30.85
C SER A 169 10.12 -5.30 -30.32
N ASN A 170 9.40 -5.95 -31.24
CA ASN A 170 8.32 -6.90 -30.98
C ASN A 170 8.76 -8.34 -31.28
N ASP A 171 8.47 -9.27 -30.37
CA ASP A 171 8.24 -10.68 -30.73
C ASP A 171 6.76 -10.85 -31.12
N LEU A 172 6.51 -10.90 -32.43
CA LEU A 172 5.21 -11.17 -33.06
C LEU A 172 4.94 -12.68 -33.12
N THR A 173 4.78 -13.36 -31.99
CA THR A 173 4.46 -14.80 -31.99
C THR A 173 2.96 -15.05 -32.14
N ASN A 174 2.45 -14.90 -33.38
CA ASN A 174 1.46 -15.81 -33.98
C ASN A 174 1.05 -15.47 -35.43
N LEU A 175 1.69 -14.48 -36.07
CA LEU A 175 1.61 -14.31 -37.53
C LEU A 175 2.27 -15.48 -38.29
N ASP A 176 3.29 -16.06 -37.67
CA ASP A 176 4.10 -17.14 -38.22
C ASP A 176 3.32 -18.43 -38.49
N ALA A 177 2.23 -18.69 -37.76
CA ALA A 177 1.38 -19.86 -37.96
C ALA A 177 0.41 -19.68 -39.15
N ILE A 178 -0.01 -18.44 -39.41
CA ILE A 178 -0.92 -18.11 -40.52
C ILE A 178 -0.13 -18.11 -41.84
N LEU A 179 1.10 -17.58 -41.83
CA LEU A 179 2.01 -17.57 -42.99
C LEU A 179 2.55 -18.96 -43.37
N LYS A 180 2.67 -19.89 -42.42
CA LYS A 180 3.12 -21.27 -42.66
C LYS A 180 2.03 -22.18 -43.23
N ASN A 181 0.78 -21.72 -43.31
CA ASN A 181 -0.30 -22.47 -43.93
C ASN A 181 -0.24 -22.30 -45.46
N ARG A 182 -0.51 -23.37 -46.24
CA ARG A 182 -0.31 -23.38 -47.70
C ARG A 182 -1.07 -22.29 -48.46
N ASN A 183 -2.11 -21.71 -47.85
CA ASN A 183 -2.95 -20.65 -48.43
C ASN A 183 -2.83 -19.32 -47.66
N GLY A 184 -1.85 -19.18 -46.76
CA GLY A 184 -1.74 -18.04 -45.83
C GLY A 184 -1.51 -16.69 -46.50
N SER A 185 -0.75 -16.65 -47.60
CA SER A 185 -0.54 -15.42 -48.37
C SER A 185 -1.72 -15.07 -49.29
N GLU A 186 -2.41 -16.08 -49.84
CA GLU A 186 -3.64 -15.86 -50.62
C GLU A 186 -4.79 -15.36 -49.74
N LEU A 187 -4.91 -15.86 -48.51
CA LEU A 187 -5.87 -15.36 -47.51
C LEU A 187 -5.63 -13.90 -47.16
N LEU A 188 -4.37 -13.48 -47.02
CA LEU A 188 -4.00 -12.08 -46.79
C LEU A 188 -4.25 -11.20 -48.02
N ASP A 189 -3.98 -11.70 -49.22
CA ASP A 189 -4.25 -10.98 -50.48
C ASP A 189 -5.75 -10.83 -50.77
N THR A 190 -6.59 -11.79 -50.36
CA THR A 190 -8.07 -11.71 -50.42
C THR A 190 -8.63 -10.75 -49.36
N PHE A 191 -7.95 -10.67 -48.22
CA PHE A 191 -8.31 -9.84 -47.04
C PHE A 191 -8.29 -8.34 -47.29
N PHE A 192 -7.44 -7.89 -48.22
CA PHE A 192 -7.29 -6.50 -48.61
C PHE A 192 -7.92 -6.19 -49.96
N SER A 193 -8.57 -7.17 -50.60
CA SER A 193 -9.07 -7.03 -51.97
C SER A 193 -10.58 -6.92 -52.15
N SER A 194 -11.39 -7.30 -51.15
CA SER A 194 -12.85 -7.39 -51.32
C SER A 194 -13.57 -6.12 -50.85
N ASP A 195 -13.82 -5.21 -51.79
CA ASP A 195 -15.05 -4.41 -51.77
C ASP A 195 -16.18 -5.35 -52.18
N ASP A 196 -16.79 -6.10 -51.26
CA ASP A 196 -18.04 -6.80 -51.55
C ASP A 196 -18.85 -7.05 -50.27
N GLU A 197 -20.05 -6.47 -50.24
CA GLU A 197 -21.07 -6.72 -49.21
C GLU A 197 -21.66 -8.15 -49.27
N SER A 198 -21.08 -9.09 -50.04
CA SER A 198 -21.72 -10.38 -50.32
C SER A 198 -20.91 -11.68 -50.14
N GLU A 199 -19.58 -11.71 -49.93
CA GLU A 199 -18.86 -13.01 -49.93
C GLU A 199 -17.71 -13.17 -48.91
N LEU A 200 -17.92 -12.83 -47.64
CA LEU A 200 -17.06 -13.31 -46.54
C LEU A 200 -17.88 -14.10 -45.51
N GLU A 201 -17.86 -15.43 -45.60
CA GLU A 201 -18.49 -16.32 -44.63
C GLU A 201 -17.54 -16.72 -43.49
N GLY A 202 -18.05 -16.71 -42.25
CA GLY A 202 -17.46 -17.42 -41.11
C GLY A 202 -16.13 -16.89 -40.57
N VAL A 203 -15.02 -17.52 -40.99
CA VAL A 203 -13.72 -17.51 -40.30
C VAL A 203 -12.86 -16.27 -40.64
N ASP A 204 -12.93 -15.79 -41.87
CA ASP A 204 -12.11 -14.67 -42.35
C ASP A 204 -12.56 -13.33 -41.75
N ARG A 205 -13.87 -13.17 -41.57
CA ARG A 205 -14.48 -12.02 -40.88
C ARG A 205 -14.09 -11.97 -39.40
N ALA A 206 -14.06 -13.11 -38.72
CA ALA A 206 -13.65 -13.20 -37.31
C ALA A 206 -12.15 -12.87 -37.15
N SER A 207 -11.31 -13.36 -38.05
CA SER A 207 -9.87 -13.08 -38.07
C SER A 207 -9.59 -11.59 -38.34
N ALA A 208 -10.33 -10.96 -39.25
CA ALA A 208 -10.17 -9.55 -39.58
C ALA A 208 -10.55 -8.66 -38.40
N TYR A 209 -11.64 -9.03 -37.73
CA TYR A 209 -12.10 -8.35 -36.55
C TYR A 209 -11.07 -8.44 -35.41
N LEU A 210 -10.55 -9.65 -35.11
CA LEU A 210 -9.51 -9.87 -34.10
C LEU A 210 -8.24 -9.06 -34.34
N LEU A 211 -7.75 -9.01 -35.58
CA LEU A 211 -6.52 -8.30 -35.94
C LEU A 211 -6.67 -6.79 -35.65
N ARG A 212 -7.78 -6.20 -36.07
CA ARG A 212 -8.07 -4.77 -35.85
C ARG A 212 -8.22 -4.44 -34.36
N CYS A 213 -8.90 -5.31 -33.61
CA CYS A 213 -9.03 -5.18 -32.15
C CYS A 213 -7.66 -5.20 -31.45
N THR A 214 -6.79 -6.12 -31.87
CA THR A 214 -5.44 -6.30 -31.30
C THR A 214 -4.61 -5.02 -31.51
N HIS A 215 -4.62 -4.47 -32.72
CA HIS A 215 -3.89 -3.24 -33.04
C HIS A 215 -4.38 -2.03 -32.20
N ALA A 216 -5.70 -1.86 -32.04
CA ALA A 216 -6.27 -0.79 -31.23
C ALA A 216 -5.88 -0.89 -29.75
N LEU A 217 -5.89 -2.12 -29.20
CA LEU A 217 -5.46 -2.37 -27.82
C LEU A 217 -3.97 -2.05 -27.63
N TYR A 218 -3.10 -2.49 -28.53
CA TYR A 218 -1.67 -2.16 -28.46
C TYR A 218 -1.42 -0.65 -28.47
N GLY A 219 -2.08 0.07 -29.39
CA GLY A 219 -1.99 1.53 -29.46
C GLY A 219 -2.48 2.25 -28.21
N SER A 220 -3.45 1.67 -27.48
CA SER A 220 -4.03 2.25 -26.26
C SER A 220 -3.22 1.95 -24.99
N ILE A 221 -2.47 0.83 -24.95
CA ILE A 221 -1.74 0.37 -23.75
C ILE A 221 -0.38 1.05 -23.60
N GLN A 222 0.32 1.31 -24.71
CA GLN A 222 1.62 2.02 -24.77
C GLN A 222 2.62 1.66 -23.65
N ASP A 223 2.81 0.37 -23.35
CA ASP A 223 3.78 -0.10 -22.36
C ASP A 223 4.55 -1.34 -22.87
N GLN A 224 5.87 -1.23 -22.94
CA GLN A 224 6.77 -2.27 -23.45
C GLN A 224 6.86 -3.49 -22.53
N ASN A 225 6.50 -3.36 -21.25
CA ASN A 225 6.55 -4.47 -20.30
C ASN A 225 5.25 -5.30 -20.30
N ILE A 226 4.24 -4.88 -21.06
CA ILE A 226 2.92 -5.48 -21.06
C ILE A 226 2.66 -6.08 -22.44
N THR A 227 2.34 -7.38 -22.47
CA THR A 227 2.08 -8.11 -23.71
C THR A 227 0.66 -8.66 -23.76
N ILE A 228 0.02 -8.52 -24.92
CA ILE A 228 -1.20 -9.27 -25.24
C ILE A 228 -0.75 -10.70 -25.53
N GLN A 229 -0.99 -11.61 -24.58
CA GLN A 229 -0.51 -13.00 -24.70
C GLN A 229 -1.38 -13.83 -25.62
N THR A 230 -2.69 -13.57 -25.65
CA THR A 230 -3.64 -14.34 -26.46
C THR A 230 -4.83 -13.49 -26.88
N SER A 231 -5.33 -13.71 -28.09
CA SER A 231 -6.58 -13.13 -28.62
C SER A 231 -7.43 -14.23 -29.26
N TYR A 232 -8.73 -14.24 -28.96
CA TYR A 232 -9.65 -15.28 -29.43
C TYR A 232 -11.02 -14.69 -29.77
N CYS A 233 -11.61 -15.14 -30.88
CA CYS A 233 -13.02 -14.94 -31.21
C CYS A 233 -13.75 -16.23 -30.88
N HIS A 234 -14.85 -16.11 -30.14
CA HIS A 234 -15.56 -17.24 -29.55
C HIS A 234 -16.96 -17.32 -30.11
N PHE A 235 -17.40 -18.55 -30.34
CA PHE A 235 -18.80 -18.90 -30.57
C PHE A 235 -19.47 -19.28 -29.23
N GLN A 236 -20.74 -18.93 -29.06
CA GLN A 236 -21.52 -19.07 -27.82
C GLN A 236 -21.46 -20.45 -27.13
N LYS A 237 -21.23 -21.52 -27.89
CA LYS A 237 -21.26 -22.91 -27.42
C LYS A 237 -20.03 -23.35 -26.64
N GLU A 238 -18.88 -22.73 -26.83
CA GLU A 238 -17.61 -23.28 -26.34
C GLU A 238 -17.18 -22.72 -24.99
N PHE A 239 -17.70 -21.55 -24.59
CA PHE A 239 -17.36 -20.84 -23.34
C PHE A 239 -15.84 -20.79 -23.07
N THR A 240 -15.03 -20.78 -24.14
CA THR A 240 -13.59 -21.10 -24.11
C THR A 240 -12.81 -20.11 -23.28
N PHE A 241 -13.19 -18.83 -23.29
CA PHE A 241 -12.67 -17.81 -22.37
C PHE A 241 -12.75 -18.24 -20.90
N TYR A 242 -13.88 -18.79 -20.45
CA TYR A 242 -14.03 -19.20 -19.05
C TYR A 242 -13.14 -20.40 -18.71
N ASN A 243 -12.99 -21.32 -19.65
CA ASN A 243 -12.10 -22.47 -19.49
C ASN A 243 -10.63 -22.02 -19.39
N GLU A 244 -10.21 -21.05 -20.20
CA GLU A 244 -8.87 -20.45 -20.11
C GLU A 244 -8.69 -19.65 -18.82
N LEU A 245 -9.70 -18.87 -18.40
CA LEU A 245 -9.71 -18.19 -17.10
C LEU A 245 -9.56 -19.20 -15.94
N GLU A 246 -10.27 -20.32 -16.00
CA GLU A 246 -10.20 -21.37 -14.98
C GLU A 246 -8.82 -22.04 -14.95
N LYS A 247 -8.25 -22.33 -16.13
CA LYS A 247 -6.86 -22.80 -16.24
C LYS A 247 -5.89 -21.78 -15.66
N ASP A 248 -6.02 -20.51 -16.01
CA ASP A 248 -5.15 -19.44 -15.52
C ASP A 248 -5.27 -19.30 -13.99
N ILE A 249 -6.49 -19.35 -13.42
CA ILE A 249 -6.69 -19.35 -11.96
C ILE A 249 -6.01 -20.55 -11.29
N ARG A 250 -6.11 -21.75 -11.89
CA ARG A 250 -5.45 -22.97 -11.39
C ARG A 250 -3.93 -22.87 -11.50
N GLN A 251 -3.41 -22.44 -12.65
CA GLN A 251 -1.97 -22.34 -12.92
C GLN A 251 -1.32 -21.25 -12.07
N TYR A 252 -2.01 -20.14 -11.84
CA TYR A 252 -1.51 -19.03 -11.02
C TYR A 252 -1.37 -19.39 -9.54
N SER A 253 -2.16 -20.35 -9.05
CA SER A 253 -1.99 -20.89 -7.70
C SER A 253 -0.62 -21.57 -7.51
N ILE A 254 0.04 -21.92 -8.62
CA ILE A 254 1.33 -22.61 -8.68
C ILE A 254 2.45 -21.61 -9.04
N ASP A 255 2.22 -20.71 -10.02
CA ASP A 255 3.23 -19.80 -10.57
C ASP A 255 2.85 -18.31 -10.36
N LYS A 256 3.44 -17.65 -9.37
CA LYS A 256 3.15 -16.24 -8.99
C LYS A 256 3.86 -15.21 -9.88
N LYS A 257 3.74 -15.32 -11.20
CA LYS A 257 4.58 -14.57 -12.15
C LYS A 257 4.05 -13.17 -12.55
N GLY A 258 2.77 -12.86 -12.39
CA GLY A 258 2.18 -11.55 -12.76
C GLY A 258 0.65 -11.56 -12.92
N CYS A 259 -0.04 -10.43 -12.79
CA CYS A 259 -1.52 -10.43 -12.88
C CYS A 259 -1.99 -10.57 -14.33
N TYR A 260 -3.27 -10.94 -14.53
CA TYR A 260 -3.89 -10.95 -15.86
C TYR A 260 -5.02 -9.94 -15.94
N PHE A 261 -5.14 -9.28 -17.08
CA PHE A 261 -6.30 -8.49 -17.43
C PHE A 261 -6.92 -9.06 -18.69
N TYR A 262 -8.22 -9.35 -18.65
CA TYR A 262 -8.97 -9.80 -19.82
C TYR A 262 -9.84 -8.67 -20.30
N PHE A 263 -9.71 -8.37 -21.58
CA PHE A 263 -10.59 -7.48 -22.30
C PHE A 263 -11.59 -8.33 -23.08
N LEU A 264 -12.88 -8.06 -22.94
CA LEU A 264 -13.96 -8.79 -23.59
C LEU A 264 -14.85 -7.83 -24.37
N ASN A 265 -15.26 -8.21 -25.57
CA ASN A 265 -16.12 -7.40 -26.42
C ASN A 265 -17.18 -8.23 -27.14
N GLU A 266 -18.43 -7.77 -27.14
CA GLU A 266 -19.52 -8.39 -27.90
C GLU A 266 -19.38 -8.06 -29.40
N VAL A 267 -19.31 -9.08 -30.27
CA VAL A 267 -19.14 -8.87 -31.71
C VAL A 267 -20.39 -8.23 -32.34
N ASN A 268 -21.58 -8.59 -31.84
CA ASN A 268 -22.86 -8.11 -32.37
C ASN A 268 -23.34 -6.80 -31.72
N ASN A 269 -22.87 -6.48 -30.51
CA ASN A 269 -23.09 -5.20 -29.86
C ASN A 269 -21.76 -4.55 -29.56
N SER A 270 -21.18 -4.01 -30.62
CA SER A 270 -19.86 -3.40 -30.59
C SER A 270 -19.76 -2.19 -29.65
N LYS A 271 -20.81 -1.80 -28.91
CA LYS A 271 -20.77 -0.71 -27.91
C LYS A 271 -20.55 -1.20 -26.48
N LEU A 272 -20.50 -2.51 -26.22
CA LEU A 272 -20.36 -3.07 -24.88
C LEU A 272 -19.03 -3.81 -24.70
N ASN A 273 -18.13 -3.16 -23.97
CA ASN A 273 -16.84 -3.69 -23.56
C ASN A 273 -16.84 -4.03 -22.08
N TYR A 274 -16.15 -5.11 -21.74
CA TYR A 274 -15.98 -5.59 -20.37
C TYR A 274 -14.51 -5.78 -20.06
N GLY A 275 -14.17 -5.58 -18.78
CA GLY A 275 -12.82 -5.83 -18.26
C GLY A 275 -12.91 -6.85 -17.14
N LEU A 276 -11.99 -7.81 -17.11
CA LEU A 276 -11.83 -8.70 -15.97
C LEU A 276 -10.38 -8.66 -15.52
N PHE A 277 -10.14 -8.14 -14.33
CA PHE A 277 -8.83 -8.15 -13.72
C PHE A 277 -8.71 -9.33 -12.76
N VAL A 278 -7.67 -10.12 -12.97
CA VAL A 278 -7.37 -11.32 -12.20
C VAL A 278 -6.04 -11.09 -11.51
N TYR A 279 -6.09 -11.00 -10.19
CA TYR A 279 -4.93 -10.65 -9.40
C TYR A 279 -4.91 -11.43 -8.10
N HIS A 280 -3.75 -11.41 -7.46
CA HIS A 280 -3.51 -12.23 -6.29
C HIS A 280 -3.39 -11.36 -5.05
N LYS A 281 -4.36 -11.49 -4.15
CA LYS A 281 -4.39 -10.82 -2.84
C LYS A 281 -4.49 -11.88 -1.75
N PHE A 282 -3.65 -11.80 -0.72
CA PHE A 282 -3.67 -12.74 0.41
C PHE A 282 -3.55 -14.24 0.05
N LYS A 283 -2.69 -14.61 -0.91
CA LYS A 283 -2.57 -16.02 -1.35
C LYS A 283 -3.84 -16.59 -1.99
N LYS A 284 -4.77 -15.73 -2.40
CA LYS A 284 -6.01 -16.09 -3.08
C LYS A 284 -6.17 -15.27 -4.35
N MET A 285 -6.75 -15.90 -5.35
CA MET A 285 -7.17 -15.22 -6.56
C MET A 285 -8.38 -14.36 -6.25
N GLN A 286 -8.28 -13.10 -6.63
CA GLN A 286 -9.35 -12.12 -6.63
C GLN A 286 -9.67 -11.80 -8.09
N LEU A 287 -10.96 -11.67 -8.35
CA LEU A 287 -11.53 -11.39 -9.66
C LEU A 287 -12.25 -10.06 -9.56
N CYS A 288 -11.89 -9.13 -10.42
CA CYS A 288 -12.55 -7.83 -10.48
C CYS A 288 -13.15 -7.61 -11.85
N PHE A 289 -14.47 -7.69 -11.93
CA PHE A 289 -15.21 -7.65 -13.18
C PHE A 289 -15.85 -6.28 -13.38
N TYR A 290 -15.43 -5.58 -14.43
CA TYR A 290 -16.05 -4.35 -14.91
C TYR A 290 -17.14 -4.67 -15.94
N HIS A 291 -18.38 -4.31 -15.60
CA HIS A 291 -19.53 -4.35 -16.49
C HIS A 291 -19.95 -2.92 -16.85
N PRO A 292 -20.11 -2.57 -18.13
CA PRO A 292 -20.36 -1.19 -18.57
C PRO A 292 -21.63 -0.58 -17.97
N ASN A 293 -22.69 -1.37 -17.83
CA ASN A 293 -23.96 -0.93 -17.21
C ASN A 293 -24.05 -1.14 -15.68
N GLN A 294 -23.16 -1.93 -15.06
CA GLN A 294 -23.29 -2.32 -13.64
C GLN A 294 -22.10 -1.87 -12.77
N GLY A 295 -21.02 -1.36 -13.37
CA GLY A 295 -19.81 -0.96 -12.67
C GLY A 295 -18.90 -2.15 -12.34
N ILE A 296 -18.09 -2.00 -11.28
CA ILE A 296 -17.13 -3.02 -10.87
C ILE A 296 -17.73 -3.95 -9.82
N THR A 297 -17.54 -5.25 -10.02
CA THR A 297 -17.88 -6.31 -9.06
C THR A 297 -16.61 -7.05 -8.63
N GLU A 298 -16.35 -7.08 -7.33
CA GLU A 298 -15.30 -7.91 -6.73
C GLU A 298 -15.83 -9.29 -6.34
N LEU A 299 -15.15 -10.33 -6.83
CA LEU A 299 -15.46 -11.72 -6.61
C LEU A 299 -14.22 -12.43 -6.07
N SER A 300 -14.41 -13.25 -5.05
CA SER A 300 -13.35 -14.17 -4.61
C SER A 300 -13.20 -15.33 -5.58
N GLY A 301 -12.05 -16.00 -5.59
CA GLY A 301 -11.84 -17.19 -6.45
C GLY A 301 -12.86 -18.31 -6.24
N SER A 302 -13.44 -18.45 -5.03
CA SER A 302 -14.53 -19.40 -4.77
C SER A 302 -15.87 -19.00 -5.39
N GLU A 303 -16.02 -17.74 -5.81
CA GLU A 303 -17.21 -17.22 -6.49
C GLU A 303 -17.11 -17.32 -8.03
N LEU A 304 -16.13 -18.04 -8.56
CA LEU A 304 -15.98 -18.32 -9.98
C LEU A 304 -17.25 -18.95 -10.63
N PRO A 305 -18.04 -19.81 -9.95
CA PRO A 305 -19.32 -20.28 -10.49
C PRO A 305 -20.36 -19.15 -10.64
N LYS A 306 -20.35 -18.15 -9.74
CA LYS A 306 -21.23 -16.97 -9.88
C LYS A 306 -20.82 -16.14 -11.09
N LEU A 307 -19.52 -15.96 -11.31
CA LEU A 307 -18.99 -15.27 -12.50
C LEU A 307 -19.43 -15.97 -13.79
N LYS A 308 -19.38 -17.31 -13.82
CA LYS A 308 -19.88 -18.10 -14.95
C LYS A 308 -21.32 -17.73 -15.30
N ASN A 309 -22.19 -17.71 -14.29
CA ASN A 309 -23.60 -17.36 -14.48
C ASN A 309 -23.80 -15.92 -14.95
N ILE A 310 -22.94 -14.98 -14.53
CA ILE A 310 -22.97 -13.59 -15.01
C ILE A 310 -22.59 -13.54 -16.50
N LEU A 311 -21.47 -14.16 -16.87
CA LEU A 311 -21.00 -14.21 -18.25
C LEU A 311 -22.00 -14.91 -19.16
N GLU A 312 -22.60 -16.02 -18.70
CA GLU A 312 -23.66 -16.71 -19.43
C GLU A 312 -24.86 -15.81 -19.68
N LYS A 313 -25.27 -14.99 -18.72
CA LYS A 313 -26.38 -14.04 -18.92
C LYS A 313 -26.02 -12.90 -19.87
N ILE A 314 -24.78 -12.45 -19.88
CA ILE A 314 -24.30 -11.41 -20.80
C ILE A 314 -24.33 -11.96 -22.23
N PHE A 315 -23.68 -13.09 -22.47
CA PHE A 315 -23.52 -13.63 -23.82
C PHE A 315 -24.77 -14.36 -24.36
N LYS A 316 -25.65 -14.92 -23.50
CA LYS A 316 -26.89 -15.61 -23.95
C LYS A 316 -28.00 -14.67 -24.41
N LYS A 317 -27.96 -13.37 -24.07
CA LYS A 317 -29.12 -12.45 -24.27
C LYS A 317 -29.12 -11.69 -25.62
N ASN A 318 -27.98 -11.58 -26.31
CA ASN A 318 -27.79 -10.63 -27.44
C ASN A 318 -27.18 -11.20 -28.74
N GLY A 319 -26.96 -12.51 -28.88
CA GLY A 319 -26.45 -13.15 -30.13
C GLY A 319 -25.06 -13.80 -30.02
N ASP A 320 -24.63 -14.46 -31.11
CA ASP A 320 -23.82 -15.69 -31.07
C ASP A 320 -22.28 -15.59 -30.83
N ASN A 321 -21.63 -14.42 -30.92
CA ASN A 321 -20.14 -14.31 -30.89
C ASN A 321 -19.57 -13.18 -29.99
N TYR A 322 -18.41 -13.43 -29.36
CA TYR A 322 -17.65 -12.43 -28.57
C TYR A 322 -16.14 -12.61 -28.75
N CYS A 323 -15.36 -11.54 -28.54
CA CYS A 323 -13.89 -11.61 -28.55
C CYS A 323 -13.32 -11.45 -27.13
N SER A 324 -12.20 -12.11 -26.85
CA SER A 324 -11.45 -11.96 -25.60
C SER A 324 -9.96 -11.78 -25.86
N PHE A 325 -9.32 -10.87 -25.13
CA PHE A 325 -7.88 -10.63 -25.16
C PHE A 325 -7.34 -10.81 -23.75
N ARG A 326 -6.28 -11.59 -23.59
CA ARG A 326 -5.56 -11.74 -22.32
C ARG A 326 -4.30 -10.89 -22.36
N ILE A 327 -4.19 -9.99 -21.40
CA ILE A 327 -3.06 -9.10 -21.20
C ILE A 327 -2.34 -9.56 -19.92
N PHE A 328 -1.04 -9.82 -20.02
CA PHE A 328 -0.23 -10.17 -18.86
C PHE A 328 0.47 -8.94 -18.31
N LEU A 329 0.34 -8.75 -17.00
CA LEU A 329 0.91 -7.67 -16.23
C LEU A 329 2.00 -8.23 -15.32
N PRO A 330 3.29 -8.18 -15.70
CA PRO A 330 4.36 -8.66 -14.83
C PRO A 330 4.40 -7.83 -13.55
N ILE A 331 4.66 -8.48 -12.40
CA ILE A 331 4.94 -7.76 -11.16
C ILE A 331 6.30 -7.06 -11.32
N LYS A 332 6.29 -5.72 -11.25
CA LYS A 332 7.48 -4.89 -11.54
C LYS A 332 8.66 -5.18 -10.60
N ASP A 333 8.42 -5.67 -9.39
CA ASP A 333 9.48 -6.06 -8.44
C ASP A 333 9.53 -7.57 -8.22
N LYS A 334 10.46 -8.24 -8.90
CA LYS A 334 10.81 -9.65 -8.66
C LYS A 334 11.37 -9.93 -7.26
N ASN A 335 11.74 -8.89 -6.51
CA ASN A 335 12.50 -9.00 -5.26
C ASN A 335 11.68 -8.76 -3.98
N ILE A 336 10.45 -8.25 -4.05
CA ILE A 336 9.62 -8.10 -2.84
C ILE A 336 8.80 -9.38 -2.69
N THR A 337 9.32 -10.33 -1.93
CA THR A 337 8.52 -11.47 -1.43
C THR A 337 7.55 -10.94 -0.36
N ILE A 338 6.51 -10.25 -0.81
CA ILE A 338 5.46 -9.72 0.04
C ILE A 338 4.90 -10.88 0.87
N GLY A 339 4.91 -10.67 2.19
CA GLY A 339 4.25 -11.57 3.12
C GLY A 339 5.17 -12.46 3.97
N ASN A 340 6.49 -12.45 3.77
CA ASN A 340 7.43 -13.11 4.70
C ASN A 340 8.40 -12.12 5.35
N GLU A 341 7.99 -10.84 5.45
CA GLU A 341 8.82 -9.80 6.01
C GLU A 341 8.97 -9.97 7.52
N GLU A 342 10.18 -9.69 8.04
CA GLU A 342 10.40 -9.59 9.48
C GLU A 342 9.78 -8.29 10.00
N LEU A 343 9.19 -8.38 11.19
CA LEU A 343 8.59 -7.23 11.85
C LEU A 343 9.68 -6.36 12.51
N LEU A 344 10.22 -5.45 11.72
CA LEU A 344 11.18 -4.42 12.14
C LEU A 344 10.55 -3.02 12.02
N SER A 345 11.22 -2.02 12.61
CA SER A 345 10.73 -0.63 12.61
C SER A 345 10.58 -0.05 11.21
N SER A 346 11.48 -0.39 10.28
CA SER A 346 11.43 0.02 8.87
C SER A 346 10.21 -0.57 8.16
N THR A 347 9.94 -1.87 8.34
CA THR A 347 8.77 -2.53 7.78
C THR A 347 7.48 -1.91 8.32
N LEU A 348 7.40 -1.70 9.63
CA LEU A 348 6.24 -1.08 10.27
C LEU A 348 6.03 0.36 9.80
N PHE A 349 7.11 1.15 9.65
CA PHE A 349 7.08 2.48 9.07
C PHE A 349 6.45 2.46 7.67
N THR A 350 6.86 1.54 6.80
CA THR A 350 6.27 1.42 5.46
C THR A 350 4.78 1.08 5.51
N VAL A 351 4.36 0.15 6.38
CA VAL A 351 2.94 -0.18 6.60
C VAL A 351 2.16 1.06 7.05
N ILE A 352 2.69 1.83 7.99
CA ILE A 352 2.04 3.05 8.50
C ILE A 352 1.87 4.07 7.37
N LYS A 353 2.91 4.35 6.58
CA LYS A 353 2.83 5.31 5.47
C LYS A 353 1.85 4.88 4.39
N GLN A 354 1.86 3.60 4.00
CA GLN A 354 0.88 3.05 3.06
C GLN A 354 -0.55 3.20 3.59
N SER A 355 -0.77 2.92 4.87
CA SER A 355 -2.08 3.04 5.50
C SER A 355 -2.55 4.49 5.64
N ALA A 356 -1.63 5.40 5.95
CA ALA A 356 -1.90 6.84 6.00
C ALA A 356 -2.27 7.39 4.62
N TYR A 357 -1.58 6.94 3.57
CA TYR A 357 -1.90 7.26 2.18
C TYR A 357 -3.30 6.78 1.80
N SER A 358 -3.57 5.46 1.92
CA SER A 358 -4.88 4.88 1.57
C SER A 358 -6.03 5.51 2.34
N TYR A 359 -5.85 5.78 3.65
CA TYR A 359 -6.89 6.41 4.44
C TYR A 359 -7.13 7.87 4.04
N LYS A 360 -6.07 8.63 3.75
CA LYS A 360 -6.20 10.03 3.30
C LYS A 360 -6.94 10.12 1.97
N GLU A 361 -6.61 9.26 1.02
CA GLU A 361 -7.33 9.18 -0.25
C GLU A 361 -8.79 8.81 -0.02
N TYR A 362 -9.08 7.81 0.82
CA TYR A 362 -10.46 7.42 1.14
C TYR A 362 -11.27 8.60 1.68
N ILE A 363 -10.70 9.39 2.60
CA ILE A 363 -11.36 10.59 3.11
C ILE A 363 -11.64 11.61 2.00
N GLN A 364 -10.70 11.82 1.08
CA GLN A 364 -10.90 12.71 -0.06
C GLN A 364 -12.07 12.24 -0.96
N THR A 365 -12.24 10.92 -1.12
CA THR A 365 -13.35 10.36 -1.93
C THR A 365 -14.74 10.57 -1.33
N LEU A 366 -14.85 10.78 0.00
CA LEU A 366 -16.14 10.86 0.69
C LEU A 366 -16.96 12.12 0.36
N LYS A 367 -16.36 13.16 -0.26
CA LYS A 367 -17.03 14.43 -0.61
C LYS A 367 -17.85 15.05 0.54
N THR A 368 -17.51 14.76 1.80
CA THR A 368 -18.22 15.27 2.99
C THR A 368 -17.69 16.63 3.40
N PHE A 369 -18.59 17.62 3.56
CA PHE A 369 -18.23 18.97 4.04
C PHE A 369 -17.68 19.00 5.48
N PHE A 370 -18.02 18.01 6.31
CA PHE A 370 -17.61 17.98 7.72
C PHE A 370 -17.06 16.62 8.12
N LEU A 371 -15.85 16.63 8.67
CA LEU A 371 -15.21 15.48 9.31
C LEU A 371 -15.43 15.54 10.83
N SER A 372 -15.64 14.37 11.44
CA SER A 372 -15.66 14.26 12.91
C SER A 372 -14.31 14.68 13.53
N SER A 373 -14.33 15.06 14.81
CA SER A 373 -13.11 15.40 15.56
C SER A 373 -12.08 14.26 15.54
N GLU A 374 -12.55 13.02 15.65
CA GLU A 374 -11.71 11.82 15.58
C GLU A 374 -11.08 11.64 14.19
N GLN A 375 -11.87 11.80 13.12
CA GLN A 375 -11.33 11.75 11.75
C GLN A 375 -10.31 12.86 11.51
N LYS A 376 -10.56 14.09 11.97
CA LYS A 376 -9.61 15.20 11.85
C LYS A 376 -8.29 14.88 12.55
N ALA A 377 -8.34 14.36 13.79
CA ALA A 377 -7.15 13.99 14.54
C ALA A 377 -6.34 12.87 13.87
N ILE A 378 -7.01 11.89 13.24
CA ILE A 378 -6.35 10.83 12.47
C ILE A 378 -5.74 11.37 11.18
N ILE A 379 -6.40 12.29 10.49
CA ILE A 379 -5.88 12.91 9.26
C ILE A 379 -4.64 13.76 9.55
N THR A 380 -4.63 14.51 10.65
CA THR A 380 -3.44 15.23 11.11
C THR A 380 -2.26 14.27 11.28
N PHE A 381 -2.48 13.16 11.99
CA PHE A 381 -1.47 12.11 12.14
C PHE A 381 -1.02 11.51 10.80
N CYS A 382 -1.95 11.28 9.85
CA CYS A 382 -1.62 10.77 8.52
C CYS A 382 -0.74 11.75 7.74
N ASN A 383 -1.07 13.04 7.78
CA ASN A 383 -0.28 14.08 7.09
C ASN A 383 1.13 14.17 7.67
N GLU A 384 1.27 14.18 9.00
CA GLU A 384 2.59 14.17 9.67
C GLU A 384 3.40 12.93 9.27
N SER A 385 2.80 11.74 9.34
CA SER A 385 3.46 10.48 8.97
C SER A 385 3.94 10.45 7.52
N LEU A 386 3.23 11.11 6.61
CA LEU A 386 3.61 11.18 5.20
C LEU A 386 4.81 12.12 4.96
N THR A 387 4.97 13.17 5.77
CA THR A 387 6.07 14.15 5.65
C THR A 387 7.43 13.64 6.11
N TYR A 388 7.49 12.68 7.04
CA TYR A 388 8.75 12.13 7.53
C TYR A 388 9.49 11.31 6.45
N SER A 389 10.80 11.55 6.35
CA SER A 389 11.75 10.79 5.54
C SER A 389 11.90 9.35 6.05
N ALA A 390 12.46 8.48 5.20
CA ALA A 390 12.74 7.08 5.52
C ALA A 390 14.10 6.88 6.22
N ASP A 391 14.64 7.93 6.83
CA ASP A 391 15.85 7.85 7.67
C ASP A 391 15.53 7.35 9.08
N ALA A 392 16.56 7.09 9.89
CA ALA A 392 16.40 6.53 11.22
C ALA A 392 15.52 7.40 12.15
N GLU A 393 15.64 8.72 12.03
CA GLU A 393 14.86 9.68 12.82
C GLU A 393 13.39 9.68 12.39
N GLY A 394 13.11 9.77 11.09
CA GLY A 394 11.76 9.74 10.53
C GLY A 394 11.04 8.42 10.78
N ILE A 395 11.75 7.28 10.69
CA ILE A 395 11.24 5.95 11.07
C ILE A 395 10.86 5.96 12.55
N THR A 396 11.76 6.40 13.41
CA THR A 396 11.54 6.43 14.86
C THR A 396 10.33 7.28 15.19
N ASN A 397 10.25 8.52 14.69
CA ASN A 397 9.17 9.46 14.96
C ASN A 397 7.80 8.92 14.51
N THR A 398 7.71 8.39 13.30
CA THR A 398 6.46 7.87 12.73
C THR A 398 5.98 6.63 13.47
N VAL A 399 6.86 5.64 13.69
CA VAL A 399 6.53 4.40 14.41
C VAL A 399 6.06 4.73 15.83
N THR A 400 6.77 5.64 16.48
CA THR A 400 6.49 6.09 17.84
C THR A 400 5.13 6.78 17.95
N ALA A 401 4.82 7.73 17.05
CA ALA A 401 3.52 8.40 17.00
C ALA A 401 2.38 7.42 16.72
N PHE A 402 2.60 6.49 15.79
CA PHE A 402 1.65 5.42 15.49
C PHE A 402 1.35 4.56 16.73
N PHE A 403 2.38 4.15 17.48
CA PHE A 403 2.20 3.35 18.69
C PHE A 403 1.32 4.03 19.73
N SER A 404 1.50 5.35 19.93
CA SER A 404 0.63 6.11 20.83
C SER A 404 -0.83 6.02 20.38
N LYS A 405 -1.11 6.29 19.10
CA LYS A 405 -2.47 6.23 18.54
C LYS A 405 -3.05 4.83 18.61
N PHE A 406 -2.26 3.82 18.27
CA PHE A 406 -2.70 2.44 18.28
C PHE A 406 -2.99 1.96 19.71
N SER A 407 -2.17 2.35 20.70
CA SER A 407 -2.42 2.05 22.10
C SER A 407 -3.70 2.71 22.64
N GLU A 408 -3.96 3.97 22.28
CA GLU A 408 -5.21 4.66 22.63
C GLU A 408 -6.42 3.93 22.03
N PHE A 409 -6.33 3.53 20.77
CA PHE A 409 -7.35 2.71 20.11
C PHE A 409 -7.57 1.37 20.82
N ILE A 410 -6.51 0.63 21.15
CA ILE A 410 -6.60 -0.64 21.88
C ILE A 410 -7.27 -0.46 23.25
N PHE A 411 -6.99 0.63 23.96
CA PHE A 411 -7.65 0.94 25.22
C PHE A 411 -9.16 1.19 25.02
N LYS A 412 -9.53 1.95 23.99
CA LYS A 412 -10.94 2.26 23.66
C LYS A 412 -11.74 1.00 23.29
N ILE A 413 -11.17 0.08 22.51
CA ILE A 413 -11.86 -1.17 22.14
C ILE A 413 -11.94 -2.14 23.33
N LYS A 414 -10.91 -2.25 24.18
CA LYS A 414 -10.95 -3.10 25.39
C LYS A 414 -11.97 -2.66 26.43
N SER A 415 -12.21 -1.35 26.52
CA SER A 415 -13.18 -0.77 27.45
C SER A 415 -14.63 -0.84 26.94
N ASN A 416 -14.89 -1.53 25.83
CA ASN A 416 -16.18 -1.60 25.13
C ASN A 416 -16.77 -0.23 24.74
N ASN A 417 -15.95 0.82 24.73
CA ASN A 417 -16.38 2.19 24.50
C ASN A 417 -16.38 2.58 23.01
N LEU A 418 -15.81 1.74 22.14
CA LEU A 418 -15.62 2.07 20.74
C LEU A 418 -16.09 0.92 19.84
N GLN A 419 -17.05 1.21 18.97
CA GLN A 419 -17.41 0.35 17.86
C GLN A 419 -16.45 0.60 16.70
N ILE A 420 -15.74 -0.44 16.26
CA ILE A 420 -14.79 -0.36 15.16
C ILE A 420 -15.57 -0.16 13.86
N GLN A 421 -15.24 0.91 13.13
CA GLN A 421 -15.81 1.19 11.82
C GLN A 421 -15.03 0.44 10.72
N ASN A 422 -15.77 -0.13 9.77
CA ASN A 422 -15.25 -0.93 8.65
C ASN A 422 -14.25 -0.16 7.76
N LYS A 423 -14.38 1.18 7.67
CA LYS A 423 -13.50 2.06 6.88
C LYS A 423 -12.80 3.09 7.76
N SER A 424 -12.17 2.63 8.84
CA SER A 424 -11.31 3.46 9.69
C SER A 424 -9.83 3.28 9.36
N PHE A 425 -8.99 4.26 9.70
CA PHE A 425 -7.54 4.16 9.53
C PHE A 425 -6.96 2.85 10.09
N PHE A 426 -7.44 2.39 11.25
CA PHE A 426 -6.96 1.15 11.86
C PHE A 426 -7.32 -0.10 11.04
N VAL A 427 -8.43 -0.09 10.30
CA VAL A 427 -8.76 -1.21 9.39
C VAL A 427 -7.87 -1.16 8.14
N PHE A 428 -7.58 0.03 7.58
CA PHE A 428 -6.59 0.17 6.51
C PHE A 428 -5.21 -0.32 6.97
N PHE A 429 -4.79 0.07 8.18
CA PHE A 429 -3.58 -0.44 8.82
C PHE A 429 -3.60 -1.97 8.94
N LEU A 430 -4.70 -2.55 9.41
CA LEU A 430 -4.82 -3.99 9.58
C LEU A 430 -4.68 -4.75 8.25
N ILE A 431 -5.29 -4.25 7.17
CA ILE A 431 -5.17 -4.81 5.82
C ILE A 431 -3.73 -4.78 5.33
N ASN A 432 -3.08 -3.60 5.41
CA ASN A 432 -1.71 -3.43 4.97
C ASN A 432 -0.72 -4.24 5.80
N TYR A 433 -0.94 -4.33 7.11
CA TYR A 433 -0.15 -5.16 8.02
C TYR A 433 -0.27 -6.64 7.66
N LEU A 434 -1.49 -7.19 7.55
CA LEU A 434 -1.68 -8.61 7.23
C LEU A 434 -1.19 -8.97 5.82
N THR A 435 -1.15 -8.01 4.89
CA THR A 435 -0.58 -8.23 3.55
C THR A 435 0.92 -8.54 3.62
N ARG A 436 1.65 -7.92 4.54
CA ARG A 436 3.11 -8.10 4.70
C ARG A 436 3.52 -9.23 5.65
N PHE A 437 2.64 -9.64 6.57
CA PHE A 437 2.92 -10.66 7.57
C PHE A 437 2.04 -11.91 7.41
N ASN A 438 2.37 -12.78 6.43
CA ASN A 438 1.55 -13.94 6.04
C ASN A 438 1.32 -14.94 7.17
N ASN A 439 2.29 -15.13 8.05
CA ASN A 439 2.16 -16.09 9.15
C ASN A 439 0.96 -15.75 10.02
N LEU A 440 0.73 -14.46 10.26
CA LEU A 440 -0.43 -14.01 11.00
C LEU A 440 -1.69 -14.00 10.13
N ALA A 441 -1.59 -13.55 8.88
CA ALA A 441 -2.72 -13.51 7.95
C ALA A 441 -3.39 -14.88 7.74
N ASN A 442 -2.60 -15.96 7.73
CA ASN A 442 -3.07 -17.33 7.53
C ASN A 442 -3.52 -18.05 8.80
N LYS A 443 -3.36 -17.46 9.99
CA LYS A 443 -3.94 -18.04 11.21
C LYS A 443 -5.46 -18.13 11.06
N GLN A 444 -6.06 -19.17 11.63
CA GLN A 444 -7.52 -19.31 11.70
C GLN A 444 -8.06 -18.58 12.94
N LEU A 445 -9.28 -18.05 12.86
CA LEU A 445 -9.88 -17.29 13.96
C LEU A 445 -10.00 -18.10 15.27
N ASN A 446 -10.36 -19.38 15.17
CA ASN A 446 -10.41 -20.31 16.31
C ASN A 446 -9.06 -20.49 17.05
N THR A 447 -7.94 -20.17 16.41
CA THR A 447 -6.61 -20.19 17.06
C THR A 447 -6.38 -18.97 17.94
N LEU A 448 -7.13 -17.88 17.73
CA LEU A 448 -7.08 -16.71 18.61
C LEU A 448 -7.99 -16.90 19.82
N GLU A 449 -9.23 -17.35 19.60
CA GLU A 449 -10.19 -17.64 20.65
C GLU A 449 -11.15 -18.74 20.18
N ILE A 450 -11.39 -19.72 21.05
CA ILE A 450 -12.30 -20.84 20.78
C ILE A 450 -13.71 -20.27 20.51
N GLY A 451 -14.29 -20.63 19.36
CA GLY A 451 -15.64 -20.21 18.96
C GLY A 451 -15.72 -19.08 17.93
N LEU A 452 -14.59 -18.47 17.51
CA LEU A 452 -14.58 -17.40 16.50
C LEU A 452 -14.64 -17.89 15.03
N GLY A 453 -14.91 -19.17 14.78
CA GLY A 453 -14.98 -19.76 13.43
C GLY A 453 -13.63 -20.21 12.87
N THR A 454 -13.63 -20.79 11.67
CA THR A 454 -12.43 -21.39 11.02
C THR A 454 -11.83 -20.53 9.91
N ASP A 455 -12.40 -19.35 9.66
CA ASP A 455 -11.92 -18.45 8.62
C ASP A 455 -10.50 -17.97 8.93
N LYS A 456 -9.73 -17.65 7.89
CA LYS A 456 -8.43 -17.01 8.08
C LYS A 456 -8.63 -15.57 8.54
N LEU A 457 -7.68 -15.07 9.33
CA LEU A 457 -7.68 -13.67 9.78
C LEU A 457 -7.81 -12.69 8.61
N SER A 458 -7.05 -12.90 7.52
CA SER A 458 -7.09 -12.01 6.36
C SER A 458 -8.43 -11.99 5.64
N ASP A 459 -9.08 -13.15 5.52
CA ASP A 459 -10.38 -13.27 4.85
C ASP A 459 -11.43 -12.49 5.63
N TYR A 460 -11.47 -12.73 6.94
CA TYR A 460 -12.41 -12.05 7.83
C TYR A 460 -12.24 -10.52 7.81
N VAL A 461 -10.99 -10.02 7.85
CA VAL A 461 -10.70 -8.58 7.83
C VAL A 461 -11.17 -7.95 6.51
N LEU A 462 -10.97 -8.62 5.38
CA LEU A 462 -11.47 -8.15 4.09
C LEU A 462 -13.00 -8.12 4.04
N ASP A 463 -13.67 -9.16 4.52
CA ASP A 463 -15.13 -9.20 4.55
C ASP A 463 -15.71 -8.15 5.49
N PHE A 464 -15.03 -7.88 6.62
CA PHE A 464 -15.33 -6.78 7.52
C PHE A 464 -15.19 -5.42 6.83
N PHE A 465 -14.06 -5.17 6.15
CA PHE A 465 -13.81 -3.93 5.40
C PHE A 465 -14.83 -3.70 4.28
N ASN A 466 -15.20 -4.76 3.56
CA ASN A 466 -16.16 -4.72 2.46
C ASN A 466 -17.62 -4.76 2.92
N SER A 467 -17.87 -4.77 4.24
CA SER A 467 -19.22 -4.84 4.81
C SER A 467 -20.04 -6.04 4.32
N LYS A 468 -19.36 -7.12 3.90
CA LYS A 468 -20.00 -8.40 3.52
C LYS A 468 -20.56 -9.12 4.74
N ASN A 469 -20.00 -8.83 5.91
CA ASN A 469 -20.58 -9.14 7.22
C ASN A 469 -21.62 -8.05 7.56
N GLU A 470 -22.79 -8.05 6.90
CA GLU A 470 -23.88 -7.08 7.12
C GLU A 470 -24.45 -7.11 8.55
N ARG A 471 -24.02 -8.06 9.39
CA ARG A 471 -24.30 -8.02 10.82
C ARG A 471 -23.25 -7.17 11.52
N LYS A 472 -23.62 -5.94 11.89
CA LYS A 472 -22.99 -5.21 13.02
C LYS A 472 -23.33 -5.90 14.35
N ASP A 473 -23.24 -7.22 14.41
CA ASP A 473 -23.51 -7.99 15.61
C ASP A 473 -22.32 -7.90 16.57
N SER A 474 -22.60 -8.16 17.85
CA SER A 474 -21.61 -8.18 18.91
C SER A 474 -20.46 -9.15 18.61
N LEU A 475 -20.76 -10.25 17.91
CA LEU A 475 -19.76 -11.23 17.49
C LEU A 475 -18.78 -10.62 16.50
N SER A 476 -19.24 -9.89 15.48
CA SER A 476 -18.36 -9.29 14.49
C SER A 476 -17.37 -8.30 15.11
N GLN A 477 -17.87 -7.45 16.02
CA GLN A 477 -17.06 -6.51 16.79
C GLN A 477 -16.08 -7.21 17.75
N LYS A 478 -16.52 -8.30 18.39
CA LYS A 478 -15.65 -9.13 19.23
C LYS A 478 -14.51 -9.75 18.42
N THR A 479 -14.82 -10.34 17.26
CA THR A 479 -13.83 -10.97 16.38
C THR A 479 -12.79 -9.95 15.91
N ILE A 480 -13.22 -8.82 15.34
CA ILE A 480 -12.27 -7.80 14.85
C ILE A 480 -11.43 -7.21 15.99
N THR A 481 -12.01 -7.00 17.17
CA THR A 481 -11.27 -6.59 18.38
C THR A 481 -10.19 -7.60 18.74
N THR A 482 -10.51 -8.89 18.71
CA THR A 482 -9.56 -9.97 19.01
C THR A 482 -8.41 -10.02 18.02
N ILE A 483 -8.68 -9.81 16.73
CA ILE A 483 -7.64 -9.67 15.70
C ILE A 483 -6.73 -8.46 16.00
N PHE A 484 -7.32 -7.31 16.35
CA PHE A 484 -6.53 -6.12 16.72
C PHE A 484 -5.64 -6.35 17.94
N LEU A 485 -6.12 -7.10 18.95
CA LEU A 485 -5.30 -7.45 20.12
C LEU A 485 -4.11 -8.31 19.75
N GLU A 486 -4.30 -9.31 18.88
CA GLU A 486 -3.22 -10.16 18.38
C GLU A 486 -2.20 -9.36 17.54
N VAL A 487 -2.68 -8.49 16.65
CA VAL A 487 -1.81 -7.62 15.85
C VAL A 487 -1.06 -6.64 16.75
N TYR A 488 -1.73 -6.04 17.73
CA TYR A 488 -1.08 -5.19 18.71
C TYR A 488 0.03 -5.95 19.43
N ASN A 489 -0.23 -7.15 19.96
CA ASN A 489 0.80 -7.96 20.63
C ASN A 489 2.02 -8.24 19.76
N ASN A 490 1.84 -8.44 18.45
CA ASN A 490 2.95 -8.62 17.53
C ASN A 490 3.69 -7.31 17.26
N VAL A 491 2.97 -6.24 16.93
CA VAL A 491 3.53 -4.89 16.73
C VAL A 491 4.34 -4.45 17.96
N CYS A 492 3.89 -4.77 19.17
CA CYS A 492 4.58 -4.56 20.43
C CYS A 492 5.97 -5.21 20.55
N LYS A 493 6.39 -6.07 19.62
CA LYS A 493 7.73 -6.66 19.56
C LYS A 493 8.76 -5.77 18.85
N VAL A 494 8.33 -4.71 18.16
CA VAL A 494 9.22 -3.79 17.44
C VAL A 494 10.05 -2.95 18.41
N ASN A 495 11.33 -2.79 18.11
CA ASN A 495 12.31 -2.14 18.97
C ASN A 495 11.99 -0.65 19.22
N HIS A 496 11.53 0.17 18.28
CA HIS A 496 11.37 1.62 18.56
C HIS A 496 10.11 2.06 19.34
N ARG A 497 9.51 1.18 20.14
CA ARG A 497 8.30 1.48 20.92
C ARG A 497 8.62 2.20 22.23
N ILE A 498 7.99 3.36 22.45
CA ILE A 498 7.87 4.02 23.77
C ILE A 498 6.51 4.76 23.85
N PRO A 499 5.52 4.35 24.68
CA PRO A 499 4.22 5.01 24.85
C PRO A 499 4.34 6.44 25.39
N PHE A 500 5.42 6.68 26.14
CA PHE A 500 5.73 7.97 26.75
C PHE A 500 6.39 8.96 25.79
N SER A 501 6.89 8.50 24.66
CA SER A 501 7.56 9.31 23.63
C SER A 501 6.81 10.58 23.22
N LYS A 502 5.48 10.52 23.08
CA LYS A 502 4.65 11.67 22.68
C LYS A 502 4.69 12.81 23.69
N TYR A 503 5.09 12.51 24.92
CA TYR A 503 5.28 13.48 25.99
C TYR A 503 6.74 13.82 26.22
N PHE A 504 7.67 13.20 25.50
CA PHE A 504 9.08 13.15 25.85
C PHE A 504 9.95 13.66 24.70
N LYS A 505 10.67 14.76 24.96
CA LYS A 505 11.72 15.32 24.11
C LYS A 505 13.02 14.60 24.43
N ASN A 506 13.40 13.66 23.55
CA ASN A 506 14.66 12.93 23.68
C ASN A 506 15.86 13.88 23.53
N LYS A 507 16.91 13.62 24.31
CA LYS A 507 18.22 14.25 24.12
C LYS A 507 19.16 13.22 23.53
N GLU A 508 19.82 13.60 22.45
CA GLU A 508 20.93 12.81 21.92
C GLU A 508 22.08 12.86 22.93
N LEU A 509 22.60 11.69 23.26
CA LEU A 509 23.63 11.51 24.27
C LEU A 509 24.98 11.34 23.59
N SER A 510 26.02 11.99 24.12
CA SER A 510 27.39 11.68 23.77
C SER A 510 27.76 10.28 24.26
N GLU A 511 28.81 9.69 23.69
CA GLU A 511 29.28 8.35 24.07
C GLU A 511 29.53 8.22 25.59
N LYS A 512 30.13 9.25 26.21
CA LYS A 512 30.34 9.29 27.66
C LYS A 512 29.03 9.28 28.45
N GLN A 513 28.03 10.04 27.98
CA GLN A 513 26.71 10.08 28.63
C GLN A 513 26.00 8.74 28.48
N SER A 514 26.00 8.14 27.29
CA SER A 514 25.40 6.83 27.03
C SER A 514 26.00 5.75 27.93
N ASN A 515 27.32 5.72 28.09
CA ASN A 515 28.00 4.77 28.97
C ASN A 515 27.57 4.90 30.45
N ILE A 516 27.40 6.14 30.95
CA ILE A 516 26.90 6.36 32.31
C ILE A 516 25.46 5.86 32.47
N ILE A 517 24.62 6.04 31.45
CA ILE A 517 23.26 5.52 31.44
C ILE A 517 23.27 3.99 31.42
N ASP A 518 24.09 3.35 30.59
CA ASP A 518 24.20 1.89 30.57
C ASP A 518 24.62 1.35 31.95
N LYS A 519 25.65 1.94 32.56
CA LYS A 519 26.10 1.57 33.91
C LYS A 519 25.04 1.78 34.99
N LEU A 520 24.23 2.84 34.89
CA LEU A 520 23.08 3.05 35.78
C LEU A 520 22.14 1.84 35.73
N PHE A 521 21.75 1.38 34.53
CA PHE A 521 20.84 0.24 34.38
C PHE A 521 21.47 -1.10 34.77
N GLU A 522 22.77 -1.29 34.55
CA GLU A 522 23.50 -2.48 35.01
C GLU A 522 23.62 -2.56 36.56
N SER A 523 23.35 -1.45 37.25
CA SER A 523 23.48 -1.32 38.71
C SER A 523 22.22 -1.55 39.53
N PHE A 524 21.10 -1.87 38.89
CA PHE A 524 19.84 -2.07 39.61
C PHE A 524 19.86 -3.38 40.39
N ASP A 525 19.74 -3.33 41.72
CA ASP A 525 19.62 -4.52 42.58
C ASP A 525 18.19 -4.70 43.09
N LEU A 526 17.90 -5.82 43.77
CA LEU A 526 16.67 -6.01 44.53
C LEU A 526 16.89 -5.74 46.02
N ASP A 527 16.32 -4.65 46.52
CA ASP A 527 16.32 -4.23 47.92
C ASP A 527 14.90 -3.87 48.35
N ILE A 528 14.17 -4.91 48.74
CA ILE A 528 12.78 -4.79 49.16
C ILE A 528 12.66 -3.93 50.43
N LYS A 529 13.67 -3.93 51.31
CA LYS A 529 13.63 -3.19 52.57
C LYS A 529 13.57 -1.68 52.30
N THR A 530 14.42 -1.18 51.41
CA THR A 530 14.41 0.23 51.01
C THR A 530 13.11 0.60 50.28
N THR A 531 12.62 -0.30 49.41
CA THR A 531 11.33 -0.10 48.73
C THR A 531 10.16 0.08 49.71
N LEU A 532 10.12 -0.69 50.81
CA LEU A 532 9.09 -0.53 51.84
C LEU A 532 9.20 0.83 52.53
N THR A 533 10.39 1.23 52.96
CA THR A 533 10.59 2.47 53.74
C THR A 533 10.27 3.72 52.93
N ASP A 534 10.51 3.70 51.63
CA ASP A 534 10.31 4.85 50.75
C ASP A 534 8.99 4.81 49.97
N TRP A 535 8.12 3.81 50.20
CA TRP A 535 6.85 3.62 49.48
C TRP A 535 5.97 4.87 49.41
N ASN A 536 5.90 5.60 50.52
CA ASN A 536 5.07 6.79 50.59
C ASN A 536 5.80 8.05 50.11
N ARG A 537 7.12 8.03 49.87
CA ARG A 537 7.89 9.22 49.51
C ARG A 537 7.84 9.57 48.04
N GLN A 538 7.31 8.68 47.19
CA GLN A 538 7.34 8.83 45.74
C GLN A 538 6.00 8.44 45.14
N ALA A 539 5.69 8.99 43.96
CA ALA A 539 4.45 8.70 43.27
C ALA A 539 4.61 7.50 42.34
N ILE A 540 3.92 6.40 42.62
CA ILE A 540 3.88 5.22 41.74
C ILE A 540 2.54 5.18 41.03
N ILE A 541 2.59 5.22 39.71
CA ILE A 541 1.42 5.20 38.83
C ILE A 541 1.52 3.99 37.91
N TYR A 542 0.51 3.13 37.91
CA TYR A 542 0.40 2.00 36.98
C TYR A 542 -0.88 2.11 36.15
N ASN A 543 -0.77 2.20 34.81
CA ASN A 543 -1.91 2.40 33.91
C ASN A 543 -2.86 3.52 34.38
N GLU A 544 -2.30 4.69 34.70
CA GLU A 544 -3.00 5.86 35.24
C GLU A 544 -3.71 5.61 36.59
N ARG A 545 -3.33 4.55 37.32
CA ARG A 545 -3.76 4.29 38.69
C ARG A 545 -2.64 4.71 39.64
N TYR A 546 -2.89 5.72 40.46
CA TYR A 546 -1.98 6.10 41.52
C TYR A 546 -2.07 5.09 42.68
N LEU A 547 -0.94 4.42 42.96
CA LEU A 547 -0.84 3.31 43.90
C LEU A 547 -0.19 3.73 45.23
N SER A 548 0.86 4.54 45.18
CA SER A 548 1.63 4.97 46.36
C SER A 548 0.77 5.74 47.37
N GLY A 549 1.11 5.69 48.66
CA GLY A 549 0.37 6.40 49.71
C GLY A 549 -0.94 5.73 50.17
N ARG A 550 -1.32 4.59 49.58
CA ARG A 550 -2.41 3.71 50.03
C ARG A 550 -1.91 2.26 50.11
N ILE A 551 -2.46 1.49 51.05
CA ILE A 551 -2.07 0.07 51.30
C ILE A 551 -3.34 -0.81 51.46
N ASP A 552 -4.53 -0.28 51.21
CA ASP A 552 -5.83 -0.97 51.42
C ASP A 552 -6.35 -1.70 50.16
N GLY A 553 -5.46 -1.96 49.20
CA GLY A 553 -5.82 -2.49 47.88
C GLY A 553 -6.62 -1.54 46.97
N LYS A 554 -6.87 -0.29 47.37
CA LYS A 554 -7.52 0.73 46.53
C LYS A 554 -6.49 1.62 45.83
N TYR A 555 -6.90 2.26 44.75
CA TYR A 555 -6.08 3.21 44.00
C TYR A 555 -6.88 4.46 43.64
N THR A 556 -6.19 5.53 43.26
CA THR A 556 -6.85 6.71 42.64
C THR A 556 -6.77 6.58 41.12
N PRO A 557 -7.90 6.46 40.40
CA PRO A 557 -7.90 6.35 38.94
C PRO A 557 -7.59 7.69 38.26
N ASN A 558 -7.32 7.64 36.96
CA ASN A 558 -7.13 8.79 36.06
C ASN A 558 -5.98 9.73 36.48
N TYR A 559 -4.94 9.19 37.10
CA TYR A 559 -3.74 9.94 37.49
C TYR A 559 -2.70 9.89 36.37
N SER A 560 -2.84 10.79 35.39
CA SER A 560 -1.97 10.85 34.21
C SER A 560 -0.73 11.75 34.41
N ILE A 561 0.08 11.93 33.37
CA ILE A 561 1.20 12.89 33.34
C ILE A 561 0.72 14.34 33.57
N GLU A 562 -0.55 14.65 33.28
CA GLU A 562 -1.10 15.99 33.51
C GLU A 562 -1.27 16.31 35.00
N CYS A 563 -1.34 15.29 35.85
CA CYS A 563 -1.51 15.41 37.30
C CYS A 563 -0.20 15.71 38.04
N ILE A 564 0.96 15.75 37.37
CA ILE A 564 2.25 16.04 37.99
C ILE A 564 2.20 17.37 38.76
N GLY A 565 2.69 17.34 39.99
CA GLY A 565 2.71 18.48 40.92
C GLY A 565 1.51 18.52 41.87
N LYS A 566 0.42 17.81 41.57
CA LYS A 566 -0.83 17.74 42.37
C LYS A 566 -0.92 16.49 43.26
N THR A 567 0.22 15.91 43.63
CA THR A 567 0.29 14.66 44.41
C THR A 567 -0.39 14.80 45.77
N PRO A 568 -1.21 13.81 46.20
CA PRO A 568 -1.79 13.79 47.54
C PRO A 568 -0.72 13.74 48.62
N THR A 569 -1.05 14.21 49.82
CA THR A 569 -0.18 14.10 50.99
C THR A 569 0.12 12.63 51.26
N PRO A 570 1.40 12.24 51.39
CA PRO A 570 1.77 10.85 51.57
C PRO A 570 1.30 10.31 52.92
N SER A 571 0.98 9.02 52.96
CA SER A 571 0.71 8.30 54.21
C SER A 571 1.98 8.19 55.06
N THR A 572 1.83 8.20 56.38
CA THR A 572 2.95 7.98 57.33
C THR A 572 3.18 6.51 57.65
N LYS A 573 2.23 5.61 57.34
CA LYS A 573 2.34 4.18 57.63
C LYS A 573 3.22 3.47 56.58
N VAL A 574 4.34 2.91 57.00
CA VAL A 574 5.18 2.04 56.17
C VAL A 574 4.49 0.67 56.02
N PRO A 575 4.27 0.17 54.78
CA PRO A 575 3.70 -1.17 54.57
C PRO A 575 4.70 -2.25 54.97
N ASN A 576 4.19 -3.43 55.35
CA ASN A 576 5.00 -4.65 55.31
C ASN A 576 4.99 -5.28 53.90
N ILE A 577 5.90 -6.24 53.65
CA ILE A 577 6.05 -6.92 52.35
C ILE A 577 4.73 -7.52 51.83
N GLN A 578 3.97 -8.15 52.71
CA GLN A 578 2.79 -8.92 52.33
C GLN A 578 1.60 -8.00 52.06
N GLU A 579 1.47 -6.92 52.85
CA GLU A 579 0.56 -5.81 52.60
C GLU A 579 0.85 -5.15 51.25
N LEU A 580 2.13 -4.85 50.95
CA LEU A 580 2.52 -4.21 49.70
C LEU A 580 2.31 -5.13 48.49
N GLN A 581 2.72 -6.39 48.58
CA GLN A 581 2.46 -7.42 47.56
C GLN A 581 0.97 -7.54 47.26
N THR A 582 0.15 -7.66 48.31
CA THR A 582 -1.30 -7.79 48.17
C THR A 582 -1.92 -6.53 47.58
N HIS A 583 -1.48 -5.35 48.02
CA HIS A 583 -1.95 -4.07 47.49
C HIS A 583 -1.59 -3.93 46.01
N PHE A 584 -0.32 -4.14 45.63
CA PHE A 584 0.15 -4.00 44.27
C PHE A 584 -0.53 -5.01 43.34
N ALA A 585 -0.65 -6.28 43.73
CA ALA A 585 -1.36 -7.30 42.96
C ALA A 585 -2.84 -6.96 42.75
N LYS A 586 -3.55 -6.53 43.82
CA LYS A 586 -4.98 -6.16 43.73
C LYS A 586 -5.20 -4.89 42.90
N ALA A 587 -4.38 -3.86 43.11
CA ALA A 587 -4.55 -2.57 42.45
C ALA A 587 -4.14 -2.60 40.97
N THR A 588 -3.14 -3.41 40.62
CA THR A 588 -2.68 -3.58 39.22
C THR A 588 -3.44 -4.67 38.48
N GLN A 589 -4.01 -5.65 39.18
CA GLN A 589 -4.60 -6.87 38.62
C GLN A 589 -3.61 -7.62 37.68
N CYS A 590 -2.31 -7.47 37.93
CA CYS A 590 -1.27 -8.12 37.13
C CYS A 590 -1.03 -9.55 37.63
N GLN A 591 -0.91 -10.51 36.71
CA GLN A 591 -0.61 -11.91 37.00
C GLN A 591 0.85 -12.29 36.71
N ASP A 592 1.65 -11.33 36.25
CA ASP A 592 3.03 -11.54 35.87
C ASP A 592 3.94 -11.43 37.08
N VAL A 593 4.32 -12.59 37.63
CA VAL A 593 5.09 -12.68 38.88
C VAL A 593 6.46 -12.01 38.76
N LYS A 594 7.16 -12.17 37.62
CA LYS A 594 8.47 -11.54 37.41
C LYS A 594 8.39 -10.02 37.43
N PHE A 595 7.37 -9.47 36.78
CA PHE A 595 7.11 -8.04 36.81
C PHE A 595 6.76 -7.56 38.22
N LEU A 596 5.89 -8.28 38.94
CA LEU A 596 5.52 -7.94 40.31
C LEU A 596 6.75 -7.92 41.23
N ASP A 597 7.59 -8.96 41.18
CA ASP A 597 8.81 -9.06 41.98
C ASP A 597 9.81 -7.95 41.63
N PHE A 598 9.99 -7.65 40.34
CA PHE A 598 10.80 -6.52 39.90
C PHE A 598 10.29 -5.19 40.46
N CYS A 599 8.99 -4.91 40.33
CA CYS A 599 8.41 -3.67 40.86
C CYS A 599 8.52 -3.57 42.38
N LEU A 600 8.29 -4.67 43.11
CA LEU A 600 8.40 -4.71 44.57
C LEU A 600 9.83 -4.63 45.07
N GLY A 601 10.80 -5.05 44.26
CA GLY A 601 12.21 -4.93 44.58
C GLY A 601 12.78 -3.57 44.20
N VAL A 602 12.33 -2.94 43.11
CA VAL A 602 13.01 -1.79 42.50
C VAL A 602 12.23 -0.47 42.62
N CYS A 603 10.89 -0.49 42.60
CA CYS A 603 10.11 0.74 42.75
C CYS A 603 10.37 1.32 44.15
N ASN A 604 10.78 2.59 44.22
CA ASN A 604 11.25 3.31 45.42
C ASN A 604 12.68 3.10 45.88
N GLN A 605 13.54 2.40 45.14
CA GLN A 605 14.94 2.37 45.50
C GLN A 605 15.66 3.70 45.29
N THR A 606 16.66 3.92 46.14
CA THR A 606 17.64 5.01 45.98
C THR A 606 18.41 4.90 44.69
N HIS A 607 18.56 3.73 44.06
CA HIS A 607 19.24 3.57 42.77
C HIS A 607 18.39 4.05 41.59
N PHE A 608 17.10 3.71 41.58
CA PHE A 608 16.14 4.15 40.56
C PHE A 608 15.96 5.67 40.56
N PHE A 609 16.09 6.32 41.72
CA PHE A 609 16.11 7.78 41.84
C PHE A 609 17.49 8.36 42.19
N GLY A 610 18.53 7.53 42.10
CA GLY A 610 19.89 7.83 42.57
C GLY A 610 20.56 8.85 41.70
N LEU A 611 20.25 8.78 40.41
CA LEU A 611 20.57 9.83 39.46
C LEU A 611 20.12 11.20 39.99
N GLY A 612 18.91 11.33 40.55
CA GLY A 612 18.45 12.60 41.12
C GLY A 612 19.33 13.09 42.28
N HIS A 613 19.68 12.21 43.22
CA HIS A 613 20.54 12.59 44.35
C HIS A 613 21.95 12.98 43.92
N LEU A 614 22.51 12.25 42.95
CA LEU A 614 23.82 12.54 42.38
C LEU A 614 23.82 13.82 41.54
N LEU A 615 22.72 14.11 40.83
CA LEU A 615 22.54 15.39 40.14
C LEU A 615 22.54 16.54 41.15
N VAL A 616 21.81 16.44 42.27
CA VAL A 616 21.84 17.48 43.32
C VAL A 616 23.24 17.64 43.90
N ALA A 617 23.95 16.54 44.17
CA ALA A 617 25.33 16.60 44.67
C ALA A 617 26.29 17.26 43.66
N HIS A 618 26.17 16.92 42.38
CA HIS A 618 26.94 17.54 41.30
C HIS A 618 26.67 19.04 41.18
N PHE A 619 25.40 19.45 41.27
CA PHE A 619 25.01 20.86 41.25
C PHE A 619 25.58 21.63 42.46
N ASN A 620 25.64 21.00 43.63
CA ASN A 620 26.23 21.60 44.83
C ASN A 620 27.74 21.86 44.70
N ILE A 621 28.46 21.03 43.94
CA ILE A 621 29.93 21.06 43.87
C ILE A 621 30.43 21.93 42.71
N ASN A 622 29.79 21.83 41.54
CA ASN A 622 30.38 22.28 40.28
C ASN A 622 29.68 23.49 39.63
N HIS A 623 28.55 23.97 40.16
CA HIS A 623 27.66 24.85 39.40
C HIS A 623 27.13 26.05 40.18
N ASN A 624 26.84 27.14 39.46
CA ASN A 624 26.32 28.40 40.03
C ASN A 624 24.83 28.34 40.40
N VAL A 625 24.17 27.19 40.25
CA VAL A 625 22.73 27.00 40.50
C VAL A 625 22.53 25.73 41.31
N LEU A 626 21.73 25.80 42.36
CA LEU A 626 21.24 24.64 43.11
C LEU A 626 19.80 24.32 42.68
N ILE A 627 19.42 23.04 42.67
CA ILE A 627 18.07 22.59 42.30
C ILE A 627 17.43 21.76 43.41
N GLY A 628 16.13 21.94 43.61
CA GLY A 628 15.32 21.11 44.51
C GLY A 628 14.64 19.96 43.75
N LEU A 629 14.86 18.73 44.20
CA LEU A 629 14.21 17.51 43.67
C LEU A 629 13.14 16.97 44.62
N SER A 630 12.14 17.81 44.92
CA SER A 630 11.15 17.55 45.95
C SER A 630 10.14 16.44 45.60
N LYS A 631 9.86 16.21 44.30
CA LYS A 631 8.85 15.23 43.85
C LYS A 631 9.38 14.33 42.74
N LYS A 632 9.12 13.04 42.90
CA LYS A 632 9.61 11.96 42.05
C LYS A 632 8.45 11.04 41.65
N TYR A 633 8.40 10.64 40.39
CA TYR A 633 7.30 9.86 39.83
C TYR A 633 7.85 8.64 39.07
N ILE A 634 7.19 7.49 39.23
CA ILE A 634 7.31 6.33 38.37
C ILE A 634 5.97 6.18 37.65
N TYR A 635 5.97 6.31 36.33
CA TYR A 635 4.85 5.91 35.50
C TYR A 635 5.15 4.56 34.86
N ILE A 636 4.25 3.62 35.04
CA ILE A 636 4.33 2.27 34.51
C ILE A 636 3.10 2.04 33.63
N GLN A 637 3.31 1.68 32.37
CA GLN A 637 2.24 1.31 31.47
C GLN A 637 2.40 -0.15 31.05
N LYS A 638 1.39 -0.98 31.30
CA LYS A 638 1.31 -2.32 30.71
C LYS A 638 0.93 -2.20 29.26
N ILE A 639 1.79 -2.72 28.41
CA ILE A 639 1.79 -2.42 26.99
C ILE A 639 1.66 -3.67 26.11
N GLY A 640 1.78 -4.85 26.71
CA GLY A 640 1.60 -6.14 26.08
C GLY A 640 1.57 -7.26 27.13
N LYS A 641 1.56 -8.51 26.67
CA LYS A 641 1.86 -9.66 27.54
C LYS A 641 3.33 -9.55 27.96
N ASN A 642 3.60 -9.54 29.26
CA ASN A 642 4.95 -9.54 29.84
C ASN A 642 5.84 -8.34 29.45
N LYS A 643 5.25 -7.23 28.99
CA LYS A 643 5.96 -6.03 28.56
C LYS A 643 5.38 -4.78 29.21
N TYR A 644 6.27 -3.95 29.75
CA TYR A 644 5.92 -2.80 30.58
C TYR A 644 6.83 -1.62 30.28
N ASP A 645 6.26 -0.46 29.97
CA ASP A 645 7.05 0.76 29.81
C ASP A 645 7.14 1.52 31.12
N PHE A 646 8.34 2.02 31.40
CA PHE A 646 8.66 2.82 32.56
C PHE A 646 9.06 4.24 32.13
N MET A 647 8.56 5.24 32.85
CA MET A 647 9.08 6.60 32.86
C MET A 647 9.40 6.98 34.29
N ILE A 648 10.65 7.34 34.51
CA ILE A 648 11.13 7.88 35.78
C ILE A 648 11.27 9.38 35.61
N LEU A 649 10.52 10.13 36.41
CA LEU A 649 10.41 11.57 36.26
C LEU A 649 10.80 12.30 37.54
N PHE A 650 11.67 13.28 37.35
CA PHE A 650 12.14 14.23 38.34
C PHE A 650 11.46 15.58 38.08
N TYR A 651 10.67 16.03 39.06
CA TYR A 651 9.99 17.32 39.02
C TYR A 651 10.83 18.35 39.76
N ILE A 652 11.40 19.29 38.99
CA ILE A 652 12.22 20.39 39.50
C ILE A 652 11.38 21.66 39.45
N ASP A 653 10.93 22.12 40.62
CA ASP A 653 10.13 23.34 40.77
C ASP A 653 10.80 24.40 41.63
N GLN A 654 12.04 24.16 42.05
CA GLN A 654 12.78 25.00 42.98
C GLN A 654 14.25 25.11 42.57
N TYR A 655 14.83 26.31 42.74
CA TYR A 655 16.24 26.59 42.45
C TYR A 655 16.81 27.71 43.31
N GLU A 656 18.13 27.78 43.46
CA GLU A 656 18.85 28.90 44.09
C GLU A 656 20.07 29.26 43.24
N LYS A 657 20.42 30.56 43.18
CA LYS A 657 21.64 31.02 42.50
C LYS A 657 22.72 31.28 43.53
N ILE A 658 23.85 30.59 43.40
CA ILE A 658 24.99 30.77 44.30
C ILE A 658 25.52 32.21 44.16
N GLY A 659 25.75 32.89 45.28
CA GLY A 659 26.21 34.29 45.32
C GLY A 659 25.10 35.34 45.40
N VAL A 660 23.83 34.94 45.46
CA VAL A 660 22.70 35.82 45.79
C VAL A 660 22.25 35.49 47.21
N GLU A 661 22.30 36.44 48.14
CA GLU A 661 21.88 36.23 49.54
C GLU A 661 20.40 35.82 49.65
N THR A 662 20.12 34.53 49.54
CA THR A 662 18.81 33.95 49.84
C THR A 662 18.99 32.56 50.45
N ASN A 663 18.82 32.43 51.77
CA ASN A 663 18.91 31.15 52.50
C ASN A 663 17.83 30.10 52.12
N ASN A 664 17.07 30.30 51.04
CA ASN A 664 15.94 29.46 50.65
C ASN A 664 15.85 29.29 49.12
N LEU A 665 15.55 28.06 48.68
CA LEU A 665 15.24 27.75 47.29
C LEU A 665 14.02 28.56 46.79
N LYS A 666 14.18 29.26 45.66
CA LYS A 666 13.13 30.00 44.96
C LYS A 666 12.30 29.07 44.10
N LYS A 667 10.99 29.32 44.01
CA LYS A 667 10.08 28.55 43.15
C LYS A 667 10.26 28.93 41.68
N LEU A 668 10.41 27.94 40.79
CA LEU A 668 10.36 28.12 39.35
C LEU A 668 8.92 28.40 38.91
N LYS A 669 8.74 29.46 38.11
CA LYS A 669 7.45 29.77 37.46
C LYS A 669 7.02 28.65 36.50
N ASP A 670 7.98 28.13 35.74
CA ASP A 670 7.81 27.05 34.78
C ASP A 670 8.70 25.86 35.18
N PRO A 671 8.16 24.85 35.86
CA PRO A 671 8.93 23.69 36.33
C PRO A 671 9.61 22.92 35.19
N ILE A 672 10.71 22.24 35.53
CA ILE A 672 11.45 21.36 34.63
C ILE A 672 11.09 19.91 34.94
N TYR A 673 10.86 19.13 33.88
CA TYR A 673 10.45 17.72 33.97
C TYR A 673 11.52 16.86 33.32
N PHE A 674 12.59 16.56 34.08
CA PHE A 674 13.66 15.67 33.60
C PHE A 674 13.24 14.21 33.78
N SER A 675 13.55 13.36 32.81
CA SER A 675 13.14 11.97 32.84
C SER A 675 14.02 11.05 32.03
N TYR A 676 13.99 9.77 32.40
CA TYR A 676 14.46 8.69 31.55
C TYR A 676 13.36 7.63 31.41
N VAL A 677 13.32 6.99 30.26
CA VAL A 677 12.29 6.02 29.87
C VAL A 677 12.94 4.76 29.34
N PHE A 678 12.32 3.61 29.60
CA PHE A 678 12.77 2.31 29.10
C PHE A 678 11.61 1.31 29.08
N MET A 679 11.76 0.24 28.31
CA MET A 679 10.83 -0.88 28.25
C MET A 679 11.41 -2.08 28.99
N LEU A 680 10.64 -2.67 29.89
CA LEU A 680 10.96 -3.90 30.58
C LEU A 680 10.24 -5.08 29.91
N ASP A 681 11.05 -6.03 29.43
CA ASP A 681 10.59 -7.32 28.89
C ASP A 681 10.86 -8.43 29.93
N THR A 682 9.79 -9.14 30.28
CA THR A 682 9.80 -10.21 31.28
C THR A 682 9.49 -11.58 30.68
N GLU A 683 9.38 -11.67 29.34
CA GLU A 683 9.14 -12.92 28.63
C GLU A 683 10.36 -13.85 28.67
N ALA A 684 11.57 -13.29 28.63
CA ALA A 684 12.82 -14.04 28.72
C ALA A 684 13.08 -14.59 30.14
N PRO A 685 13.96 -15.60 30.30
CA PRO A 685 14.37 -16.08 31.62
C PRO A 685 14.91 -14.96 32.52
N GLN A 686 15.75 -14.09 31.96
CA GLN A 686 16.27 -12.88 32.60
C GLN A 686 15.42 -11.66 32.24
N LEU A 687 15.44 -10.63 33.09
CA LEU A 687 14.76 -9.37 32.84
C LEU A 687 15.57 -8.56 31.83
N VAL A 688 14.93 -8.04 30.78
CA VAL A 688 15.61 -7.29 29.72
C VAL A 688 15.06 -5.87 29.66
N ALA A 689 15.95 -4.88 29.76
CA ALA A 689 15.64 -3.48 29.51
C ALA A 689 15.99 -3.11 28.06
N LYS A 690 15.06 -2.44 27.37
CA LYS A 690 15.23 -1.96 25.99
C LYS A 690 14.81 -0.49 25.87
N ASN A 691 15.17 0.14 24.76
CA ASN A 691 14.66 1.45 24.35
C ASN A 691 14.92 2.55 25.36
N ILE A 692 16.11 2.51 25.97
CA ILE A 692 16.49 3.48 26.98
C ILE A 692 16.63 4.84 26.32
N ARG A 693 15.92 5.84 26.85
CA ARG A 693 16.03 7.23 26.40
C ARG A 693 16.07 8.17 27.59
N VAL A 694 16.78 9.28 27.43
CA VAL A 694 16.96 10.31 28.47
C VAL A 694 16.60 11.67 27.88
N GLY A 695 15.90 12.51 28.65
CA GLY A 695 15.40 13.76 28.13
C GLY A 695 14.41 14.46 29.05
N PHE A 696 13.57 15.28 28.45
CA PHE A 696 12.64 16.15 29.18
C PHE A 696 11.22 15.97 28.68
N LEU A 697 10.21 16.22 29.52
CA LEU A 697 8.85 16.27 28.99
C LEU A 697 8.64 17.48 28.09
N ASN A 698 7.79 17.34 27.07
CA ASN A 698 7.35 18.41 26.16
C ASN A 698 6.69 19.60 26.89
N LYS A 699 6.26 19.39 28.14
CA LYS A 699 5.72 20.42 29.03
C LYS A 699 6.80 21.37 29.59
N THR A 700 8.08 21.01 29.48
CA THR A 700 9.22 21.83 29.93
C THR A 700 9.39 23.02 28.99
N LYS A 701 9.15 24.24 29.47
CA LYS A 701 9.33 25.45 28.67
C LYS A 701 10.79 25.88 28.60
N GLU A 702 11.19 26.39 27.44
CA GLU A 702 12.52 26.96 27.20
C GLU A 702 12.55 28.42 27.65
N THR A 703 12.81 28.63 28.93
CA THR A 703 13.13 29.95 29.50
C THR A 703 14.63 30.02 29.75
N PRO A 704 15.26 31.22 29.82
CA PRO A 704 16.71 31.32 30.03
C PRO A 704 17.23 30.52 31.23
N ILE A 705 16.51 30.55 32.36
CA ILE A 705 16.88 29.77 33.55
C ILE A 705 16.69 28.27 33.35
N ASN A 706 15.62 27.85 32.68
CA ASN A 706 15.37 26.43 32.41
C ASN A 706 16.42 25.87 31.45
N THR A 707 16.83 26.64 30.43
CA THR A 707 17.87 26.23 29.49
C THR A 707 19.21 26.03 30.21
N VAL A 708 19.58 26.93 31.14
CA VAL A 708 20.80 26.76 31.95
C VAL A 708 20.74 25.47 32.78
N ILE A 709 19.66 25.25 33.51
CA ILE A 709 19.51 24.04 34.34
C ILE A 709 19.49 22.76 33.48
N GLN A 710 18.82 22.78 32.33
CA GLN A 710 18.79 21.64 31.41
C GLN A 710 20.19 21.29 30.90
N ASN A 711 20.97 22.30 30.49
CA ASN A 711 22.34 22.07 30.01
C ASN A 711 23.22 21.50 31.13
N GLN A 712 23.12 22.03 32.35
CA GLN A 712 23.84 21.51 33.51
C GLN A 712 23.45 20.06 33.86
N ILE A 713 22.18 19.69 33.73
CA ILE A 713 21.76 18.28 33.89
C ILE A 713 22.47 17.40 32.85
N MET A 714 22.55 17.84 31.60
CA MET A 714 23.24 17.08 30.54
C MET A 714 24.75 17.03 30.78
N GLU A 715 25.37 18.10 31.25
CA GLU A 715 26.80 18.14 31.62
C GLU A 715 27.10 17.21 32.80
N ALA A 716 26.20 17.15 33.80
CA ALA A 716 26.34 16.25 34.94
C ALA A 716 26.39 14.77 34.53
N LEU A 717 25.70 14.41 33.45
CA LEU A 717 25.77 13.05 32.87
C LEU A 717 27.12 12.74 32.21
N GLN A 718 28.10 13.66 32.24
CA GLN A 718 29.47 13.44 31.80
C GLN A 718 30.47 13.43 32.95
N ASP A 719 30.02 13.69 34.19
CA ASP A 719 30.91 13.81 35.34
C ASP A 719 31.50 12.44 35.74
N GLU A 720 32.81 12.44 35.97
CA GLU A 720 33.56 11.25 36.39
C GLU A 720 33.08 10.68 37.74
N MET A 721 32.58 11.52 38.65
CA MET A 721 32.01 11.11 39.93
C MET A 721 30.78 10.23 39.73
N LEU A 722 29.88 10.60 38.80
CA LEU A 722 28.72 9.77 38.46
C LEU A 722 29.19 8.45 37.84
N ASN A 723 30.17 8.53 36.94
CA ASN A 723 30.74 7.34 36.31
C ASN A 723 31.34 6.37 37.34
N GLN A 724 32.14 6.87 38.30
CA GLN A 724 32.75 6.09 39.37
C GLN A 724 31.71 5.46 40.30
N PHE A 725 30.63 6.17 40.63
CA PHE A 725 29.56 5.66 41.49
C PHE A 725 28.89 4.40 40.92
N TYR A 726 28.65 4.36 39.61
CA TYR A 726 27.98 3.23 38.95
C TYR A 726 28.94 2.13 38.48
N THR A 727 30.20 2.45 38.17
CA THR A 727 31.17 1.47 37.63
C THR A 727 31.41 0.26 38.55
N ASN A 728 31.29 0.42 39.87
CA ASN A 728 31.58 -0.65 40.83
C ASN A 728 30.34 -1.44 41.28
N LYS A 729 29.17 -1.23 40.65
CA LYS A 729 27.90 -1.80 41.11
C LYS A 729 27.23 -2.58 39.98
N LYS A 730 27.68 -3.80 39.67
CA LYS A 730 27.01 -4.68 38.68
C LYS A 730 26.26 -5.80 39.38
N THR A 731 24.96 -5.87 39.15
CA THR A 731 24.04 -6.80 39.84
C THR A 731 23.53 -7.91 38.92
N ASN A 732 23.69 -7.74 37.59
CA ASN A 732 23.17 -8.62 36.54
C ASN A 732 21.64 -8.84 36.58
N LEU A 733 20.90 -8.01 37.33
CA LEU A 733 19.44 -8.11 37.42
C LEU A 733 18.75 -7.80 36.09
N LEU A 734 19.23 -6.77 35.39
CA LEU A 734 18.75 -6.36 34.07
C LEU A 734 19.83 -6.59 33.02
N GLN A 735 19.46 -7.29 31.95
CA GLN A 735 20.25 -7.28 30.72
C GLN A 735 19.85 -6.09 29.86
N LEU A 736 20.85 -5.40 29.34
CA LEU A 736 20.67 -4.36 28.33
C LEU A 736 20.67 -4.99 26.94
N SER A 737 19.69 -4.61 26.13
CA SER A 737 19.66 -4.94 24.71
C SER A 737 19.76 -3.65 23.91
N ASN A 738 20.93 -3.40 23.31
CA ASN A 738 21.18 -2.23 22.49
C ASN A 738 20.53 -2.39 21.11
N TYR A 739 19.30 -1.89 20.93
CA TYR A 739 18.68 -1.67 19.61
C TYR A 739 17.61 -0.58 19.64
#